data_AF-A0A2S6I5K0-F1
#
_entry.id   AF-A0A2S6I5K0-F1
#
_cell.length_a   1.000
_cell.length_b   1.000
_cell.length_c   1.000
_cell.angle_alpha   90.00
_cell.angle_beta   90.00
_cell.angle_gamma   90.00
#
_symmetry.space_group_name_H-M   'P 1'
#
loop_
_entity.id
_entity.type
_entity.pdbx_description
1 polymer ?
#
loop_
_entity_poly.entity_id
_entity_poly.type
_entity_poly.pdbx_seq_one_letter_code
_entity_poly.pdbx_strand_id
1 'polypeptide(L)'
;MIHRLPTVFFLVFLCTCVSAQQPVSEPGKWTVDDVIHTESMNNVLFSPDGKLVLWSKLRATEDKQQDKFVSNLYLTRLEQVKDGKFMTVQLTNGDESDHSARFDRAGEYVYFLSSRDEGKKLWKISLYGGEAQEVHEFENGIGSIEWMNDTTLLFVSHEGKSLETRKREEEKDDVIVIEDTSSWQIDRIYAYDLKSERIRRITENDKPVAGYSVSKNGHHLAYVLEGSPHQAADAQPKSAYYLRDLRSGTERRILEGLQGPRSLTFTDDGNGLYFTATRSSDPQWDGAGIGQLYYLPLDGKPSEVPLDWEDGVNTIRVVGNDVVADLANRATERVAIYRKGSSRTDIALDTMADHVSLLAFSNDGSRVVLEYSTASRLPVYYIADFSDNAVTDLREIVSLNDKLKKKTITRSEVIEWAGYGGELVTGILYYPTNYQEGRAYPLMLSIHGGPFMVDTDRWSEDWSTYPQLLTQRGAFVLKPNYHGSSNHGLAYLESIKQNYYDPEMEDITAGIDKLIAEGMVDPDSLGTMGWSNGAILTTMLTVRYPDRFKVACPGAGDVNWTSDFGTCEFGVSFDQSYFGGAPWDDTNGKTYNEAYVLKSPIFEMEKVRTPTIIFHGSEDRAVPRDQGWEYYRALQQIAKAPVRFLWFPGQPHDLQKVTHQKRKMEEELAWIDTYLFGKERQDNPALKEDSPLAQLLKMDTVARAGALFGTLAADGTLLPEVVALGKDSISLGRFELTHAQYASFRPDHDFGTYGPNDPVMLGEKAAADYLKWLSGKVGKHVRLPNAEEAMTLQKQARKVAAKENTLNYWAGYAITPEEVTVLRKKIDEVHTPLVKPVGSFAPVQLEGQYIYDLGGNLAERTQQGSFGYSAYDYVDEAAPAESMPASDHVGLRIVVEAVKR
;
A
#
# COMPACT_ATOMS: atom_id res chain seq x y z
N MET A 1 36.13 53.53 -29.07
CA MET A 1 34.86 53.33 -29.82
C MET A 1 35.07 52.09 -30.68
N ILE A 2 34.11 51.16 -30.71
CA ILE A 2 34.13 49.79 -31.29
C ILE A 2 34.21 48.66 -30.21
N HIS A 3 33.30 47.69 -30.41
CA HIS A 3 32.95 46.39 -29.78
C HIS A 3 33.81 45.74 -28.67
N ARG A 4 33.13 45.10 -27.69
CA ARG A 4 33.51 43.79 -27.08
C ARG A 4 32.29 42.99 -26.56
N LEU A 5 32.30 41.68 -26.86
CA LEU A 5 31.44 40.60 -26.33
C LEU A 5 31.54 40.43 -24.80
N PRO A 6 30.59 39.71 -24.17
CA PRO A 6 30.93 38.82 -23.07
C PRO A 6 30.40 37.37 -23.22
N THR A 7 31.22 36.50 -22.64
CA THR A 7 31.22 35.04 -22.62
C THR A 7 30.23 34.46 -21.60
N VAL A 8 29.62 33.35 -21.99
CA VAL A 8 28.63 32.53 -21.27
C VAL A 8 29.27 31.81 -20.07
N PHE A 9 28.61 31.84 -18.90
CA PHE A 9 28.88 30.96 -17.77
C PHE A 9 27.75 29.92 -17.68
N PHE A 10 28.08 28.64 -17.88
CA PHE A 10 27.20 27.50 -17.65
C PHE A 10 27.46 26.98 -16.22
N LEU A 11 26.44 27.00 -15.36
CA LEU A 11 26.47 26.36 -14.04
C LEU A 11 25.62 25.09 -14.13
N VAL A 12 26.27 23.93 -14.12
CA VAL A 12 25.63 22.62 -14.06
C VAL A 12 25.59 22.19 -12.59
N PHE A 13 24.39 22.14 -12.00
CA PHE A 13 24.15 21.46 -10.72
C PHE A 13 23.95 19.97 -11.02
N LEU A 14 24.86 19.10 -10.56
CA LEU A 14 24.66 17.65 -10.53
C LEU A 14 23.93 17.28 -9.23
N CYS A 15 22.70 16.77 -9.36
CA CYS A 15 21.97 16.09 -8.30
C CYS A 15 22.64 14.75 -7.97
N THR A 16 23.03 14.53 -6.72
CA THR A 16 23.41 13.20 -6.21
C THR A 16 22.20 12.56 -5.53
N CYS A 17 21.60 11.58 -6.19
CA CYS A 17 20.55 10.74 -5.62
C CYS A 17 21.16 9.80 -4.57
N VAL A 18 20.99 10.10 -3.28
CA VAL A 18 21.28 9.16 -2.19
C VAL A 18 20.13 8.15 -2.10
N SER A 19 20.31 6.98 -2.71
CA SER A 19 19.38 5.85 -2.52
C SER A 19 19.61 5.28 -1.12
N ALA A 20 18.63 5.48 -0.23
CA ALA A 20 18.58 4.79 1.06
C ALA A 20 18.28 3.31 0.79
N GLN A 21 19.29 2.45 0.89
CA GLN A 21 19.10 1.01 0.78
C GLN A 21 18.25 0.52 1.96
N GLN A 22 17.08 -0.03 1.65
CA GLN A 22 16.24 -0.75 2.61
C GLN A 22 17.01 -1.95 3.18
N PRO A 23 16.81 -2.30 4.46
CA PRO A 23 17.36 -3.51 5.04
C PRO A 23 16.87 -4.72 4.23
N VAL A 24 17.81 -5.55 3.74
CA VAL A 24 17.49 -6.78 3.03
C VAL A 24 16.80 -7.72 4.01
N SER A 25 15.48 -7.85 3.89
CA SER A 25 14.66 -8.78 4.66
C SER A 25 15.16 -10.21 4.43
N GLU A 26 15.17 -11.05 5.49
CA GLU A 26 15.33 -12.50 5.33
C GLU A 26 14.44 -13.01 4.18
N PRO A 27 14.92 -13.95 3.34
CA PRO A 27 14.13 -14.49 2.24
C PRO A 27 12.74 -14.93 2.73
N GLY A 28 11.69 -14.31 2.20
CA GLY A 28 10.31 -14.64 2.56
C GLY A 28 9.61 -13.71 3.57
N LYS A 29 10.30 -12.77 4.25
CA LYS A 29 9.67 -11.83 5.21
C LYS A 29 9.04 -10.62 4.52
N TRP A 30 7.85 -10.24 4.95
CA TRP A 30 7.16 -9.02 4.55
C TRP A 30 7.72 -7.80 5.30
N THR A 31 7.64 -6.66 4.64
CA THR A 31 8.00 -5.34 5.17
C THR A 31 6.85 -4.36 4.94
N VAL A 32 6.86 -3.22 5.64
CA VAL A 32 5.89 -2.14 5.40
C VAL A 32 5.94 -1.66 3.94
N ASP A 33 7.13 -1.63 3.35
CA ASP A 33 7.29 -1.23 1.95
C ASP A 33 6.70 -2.25 0.98
N ASP A 34 6.72 -3.55 1.30
CA ASP A 34 6.07 -4.59 0.48
C ASP A 34 4.55 -4.38 0.41
N VAL A 35 3.92 -3.96 1.52
CA VAL A 35 2.47 -3.65 1.57
C VAL A 35 2.16 -2.43 0.71
N ILE A 36 2.85 -1.31 0.97
CA ILE A 36 2.61 -0.01 0.32
C ILE A 36 2.85 -0.05 -1.19
N HIS A 37 3.84 -0.83 -1.65
CA HIS A 37 4.20 -0.91 -3.06
C HIS A 37 3.48 -2.05 -3.80
N THR A 38 2.41 -2.61 -3.23
CA THR A 38 1.55 -3.56 -3.93
C THR A 38 0.91 -2.86 -5.14
N GLU A 39 1.01 -3.50 -6.30
CA GLU A 39 0.43 -3.01 -7.56
C GLU A 39 -0.93 -3.67 -7.82
N SER A 40 -1.88 -2.94 -8.40
CA SER A 40 -3.19 -3.49 -8.82
C SER A 40 -3.56 -3.09 -10.25
N MET A 41 -4.42 -3.90 -10.89
CA MET A 41 -5.04 -3.59 -12.18
C MET A 41 -6.43 -2.98 -11.96
N ASN A 42 -6.63 -1.76 -12.45
CA ASN A 42 -7.90 -1.02 -12.37
C ASN A 42 -8.37 -0.63 -13.78
N ASN A 43 -9.61 -0.12 -13.89
CA ASN A 43 -10.16 0.50 -15.10
C ASN A 43 -10.00 -0.34 -16.39
N VAL A 44 -10.39 -1.62 -16.33
CA VAL A 44 -10.24 -2.57 -17.42
C VAL A 44 -11.30 -2.33 -18.51
N LEU A 45 -10.89 -2.28 -19.77
CA LEU A 45 -11.75 -2.03 -20.93
C LEU A 45 -11.28 -2.85 -22.14
N PHE A 46 -12.21 -3.41 -22.90
CA PHE A 46 -11.90 -4.04 -24.20
C PHE A 46 -11.88 -3.01 -25.33
N SER A 47 -11.05 -3.24 -26.36
CA SER A 47 -11.17 -2.52 -27.62
C SER A 47 -12.49 -2.84 -28.32
N PRO A 48 -12.95 -1.99 -29.26
CA PRO A 48 -14.19 -2.21 -30.00
C PRO A 48 -14.33 -3.59 -30.65
N ASP A 49 -13.23 -4.13 -31.16
CA ASP A 49 -13.11 -5.44 -31.81
C ASP A 49 -12.80 -6.60 -30.85
N GLY A 50 -12.66 -6.32 -29.55
CA GLY A 50 -12.34 -7.30 -28.52
C GLY A 50 -10.94 -7.91 -28.61
N LYS A 51 -10.01 -7.34 -29.39
CA LYS A 51 -8.64 -7.88 -29.56
C LYS A 51 -7.62 -7.31 -28.59
N LEU A 52 -7.93 -6.20 -27.93
CA LEU A 52 -7.06 -5.52 -26.99
C LEU A 52 -7.78 -5.33 -25.66
N VAL A 53 -7.00 -5.27 -24.58
CA VAL A 53 -7.47 -4.89 -23.25
C VAL A 53 -6.64 -3.71 -22.78
N LEU A 54 -7.30 -2.57 -22.53
CA LEU A 54 -6.73 -1.41 -21.86
C LEU A 54 -7.01 -1.53 -20.37
N TRP A 55 -6.03 -1.18 -19.55
CA TRP A 55 -6.18 -1.16 -18.10
C TRP A 55 -5.20 -0.16 -17.50
N SER A 56 -5.40 0.22 -16.24
CA SER A 56 -4.51 1.11 -15.51
C SER A 56 -3.84 0.40 -14.34
N LYS A 57 -2.52 0.59 -14.19
CA LYS A 57 -1.78 0.06 -13.04
C LYS A 57 -1.66 1.12 -11.95
N LEU A 58 -2.22 0.85 -10.77
CA LEU A 58 -2.01 1.67 -9.58
C LEU A 58 -0.72 1.24 -8.88
N ARG A 59 0.13 2.20 -8.49
CA ARG A 59 1.37 1.97 -7.74
C ARG A 59 1.75 3.17 -6.89
N ALA A 60 2.54 2.96 -5.84
CA ALA A 60 3.24 4.05 -5.14
C ALA A 60 4.38 4.62 -6.01
N THR A 61 4.65 5.93 -5.89
CA THR A 61 5.81 6.57 -6.54
C THR A 61 7.12 6.19 -5.86
N GLU A 62 8.17 5.89 -6.64
CA GLU A 62 9.50 5.59 -6.08
C GLU A 62 10.21 6.86 -5.58
N ASP A 63 9.91 8.02 -6.16
CA ASP A 63 10.45 9.30 -5.70
C ASP A 63 9.73 9.77 -4.43
N LYS A 64 10.49 9.81 -3.33
CA LYS A 64 10.02 10.29 -2.03
C LYS A 64 9.57 11.75 -2.04
N GLN A 65 9.98 12.56 -3.02
CA GLN A 65 9.53 13.94 -3.15
C GLN A 65 8.08 14.05 -3.66
N GLN A 66 7.60 13.04 -4.40
CA GLN A 66 6.24 13.05 -4.94
C GLN A 66 5.21 12.55 -3.93
N ASP A 67 5.58 11.53 -3.16
CA ASP A 67 4.84 11.04 -1.98
C ASP A 67 3.34 10.73 -2.24
N LYS A 68 3.06 10.02 -3.34
CA LYS A 68 1.68 9.75 -3.78
C LYS A 68 1.55 8.40 -4.49
N PHE A 69 0.31 8.01 -4.77
CA PHE A 69 -0.01 6.90 -5.67
C PHE A 69 -0.30 7.43 -7.07
N VAL A 70 0.15 6.70 -8.09
CA VAL A 70 -0.03 7.05 -9.50
C VAL A 70 -0.64 5.90 -10.28
N SER A 71 -1.43 6.27 -11.29
CA SER A 71 -2.09 5.34 -12.21
C SER A 71 -1.53 5.53 -13.61
N ASN A 72 -1.00 4.46 -14.22
CA ASN A 72 -0.47 4.50 -15.59
C ASN A 72 -1.22 3.53 -16.51
N LEU A 73 -1.38 3.87 -17.79
CA LEU A 73 -2.14 3.08 -18.76
C LEU A 73 -1.27 1.96 -19.37
N TYR A 74 -1.86 0.77 -19.49
CA TYR A 74 -1.27 -0.42 -20.09
C TYR A 74 -2.23 -1.03 -21.12
N LEU A 75 -1.67 -1.60 -22.18
CA LEU A 75 -2.42 -2.25 -23.25
C LEU A 75 -1.93 -3.67 -23.44
N THR A 76 -2.81 -4.64 -23.31
CA THR A 76 -2.56 -6.05 -23.58
C THR A 76 -3.14 -6.44 -24.94
N ARG A 77 -2.32 -7.07 -25.79
CA ARG A 77 -2.70 -7.54 -27.15
C ARG A 77 -3.03 -9.03 -27.10
N LEU A 78 -4.30 -9.38 -27.27
CA LEU A 78 -4.78 -10.75 -27.04
C LEU A 78 -4.37 -11.74 -28.13
N GLU A 79 -4.09 -11.27 -29.34
CA GLU A 79 -3.64 -12.12 -30.47
C GLU A 79 -2.11 -12.30 -30.51
N GLN A 80 -1.37 -11.62 -29.63
CA GLN A 80 0.09 -11.68 -29.61
C GLN A 80 0.57 -12.31 -28.31
N VAL A 81 1.05 -13.55 -28.41
CA VAL A 81 1.61 -14.30 -27.29
C VAL A 81 3.09 -14.53 -27.52
N LYS A 82 3.91 -14.16 -26.54
CA LYS A 82 5.36 -14.43 -26.54
C LYS A 82 5.71 -15.12 -25.23
N ASP A 83 6.43 -16.24 -25.31
CA ASP A 83 6.86 -17.02 -24.14
C ASP A 83 5.68 -17.41 -23.21
N GLY A 84 4.52 -17.72 -23.81
CA GLY A 84 3.30 -18.10 -23.09
C GLY A 84 2.55 -16.95 -22.41
N LYS A 85 2.97 -15.69 -22.61
CA LYS A 85 2.31 -14.50 -22.03
C LYS A 85 1.78 -13.58 -23.13
N PHE A 86 0.64 -12.93 -22.88
CA PHE A 86 0.16 -11.89 -23.78
C PHE A 86 1.14 -10.72 -23.83
N MET A 87 1.34 -10.18 -25.02
CA MET A 87 2.14 -8.98 -25.23
C MET A 87 1.45 -7.79 -24.57
N THR A 88 2.05 -7.27 -23.50
CA THR A 88 1.54 -6.11 -22.77
C THR A 88 2.54 -4.97 -22.89
N VAL A 89 2.05 -3.79 -23.27
CA VAL A 89 2.87 -2.57 -23.41
C VAL A 89 2.36 -1.51 -22.45
N GLN A 90 3.29 -0.81 -21.82
CA GLN A 90 2.98 0.39 -21.04
C GLN A 90 2.77 1.56 -22.01
N LEU A 91 1.58 2.18 -21.98
CA LEU A 91 1.24 3.32 -22.83
C LEU A 91 1.68 4.65 -22.21
N THR A 92 1.64 4.77 -20.88
CA THR A 92 2.09 5.97 -20.16
C THR A 92 2.99 5.59 -19.00
N ASN A 93 4.00 6.41 -18.69
CA ASN A 93 5.00 6.12 -17.66
C ASN A 93 5.36 7.32 -16.77
N GLY A 94 4.54 8.38 -16.82
CA GLY A 94 4.74 9.56 -15.99
C GLY A 94 4.40 9.30 -14.52
N ASP A 95 4.74 10.28 -13.69
CA ASP A 95 4.46 10.29 -12.26
C ASP A 95 3.15 11.02 -11.93
N GLU A 96 2.23 11.01 -12.90
CA GLU A 96 0.88 11.55 -12.82
C GLU A 96 -0.13 10.44 -13.04
N SER A 97 -1.35 10.66 -12.57
CA SER A 97 -2.43 9.68 -12.69
C SER A 97 -3.19 9.89 -13.99
N ASP A 98 -3.06 8.91 -14.88
CA ASP A 98 -3.84 8.79 -16.09
C ASP A 98 -5.13 7.98 -15.80
N HIS A 99 -6.28 8.51 -16.21
CA HIS A 99 -7.60 8.02 -15.83
C HIS A 99 -8.67 8.34 -16.90
N SER A 100 -9.90 7.85 -16.70
CA SER A 100 -11.03 8.03 -17.62
C SER A 100 -10.74 7.65 -19.08
N ALA A 101 -9.87 6.65 -19.30
CA ALA A 101 -9.42 6.31 -20.64
C ALA A 101 -10.52 5.63 -21.47
N ARG A 102 -10.59 5.92 -22.78
CA ARG A 102 -11.55 5.36 -23.73
C ARG A 102 -10.87 5.10 -25.08
N PHE A 103 -11.10 3.93 -25.66
CA PHE A 103 -10.79 3.71 -27.07
C PHE A 103 -11.66 4.60 -27.95
N ASP A 104 -11.13 5.07 -29.07
CA ASP A 104 -11.98 5.56 -30.15
C ASP A 104 -12.77 4.41 -30.79
N ARG A 105 -13.76 4.75 -31.62
CA ARG A 105 -14.66 3.75 -32.23
C ARG A 105 -13.94 2.81 -33.21
N ALA A 106 -12.84 3.27 -33.82
CA ALA A 106 -12.01 2.44 -34.70
C ALA A 106 -11.00 1.57 -33.94
N GLY A 107 -10.72 1.86 -32.66
CA GLY A 107 -9.71 1.16 -31.87
C GLY A 107 -8.27 1.49 -32.30
N GLU A 108 -8.04 2.67 -32.86
CA GLU A 108 -6.73 3.16 -33.30
C GLU A 108 -6.08 4.10 -32.28
N TYR A 109 -6.90 4.75 -31.45
CA TYR A 109 -6.46 5.74 -30.46
C TYR A 109 -7.08 5.45 -29.09
N VAL A 110 -6.38 5.87 -28.04
CA VAL A 110 -6.92 5.97 -26.68
C VAL A 110 -6.94 7.43 -26.27
N TYR A 111 -8.12 7.91 -25.90
CA TYR A 111 -8.34 9.22 -25.29
C TYR A 111 -8.39 9.08 -23.78
N PHE A 112 -7.76 9.98 -23.04
CA PHE A 112 -7.68 9.88 -21.58
C PHE A 112 -7.45 11.24 -20.93
N LEU A 113 -7.68 11.29 -19.62
CA LEU A 113 -7.35 12.44 -18.77
C LEU A 113 -6.10 12.12 -17.95
N SER A 114 -5.33 13.15 -17.62
CA SER A 114 -4.09 13.01 -16.86
C SER A 114 -4.03 14.09 -15.80
N SER A 115 -3.55 13.78 -14.59
CA SER A 115 -3.31 14.82 -13.56
C SER A 115 -2.13 15.75 -13.88
N ARG A 116 -1.50 15.60 -15.06
CA ARG A 116 -0.56 16.57 -15.64
C ARG A 116 -1.28 17.90 -15.87
N ASP A 117 -0.53 19.00 -15.81
CA ASP A 117 -1.05 20.35 -16.13
C ASP A 117 -2.39 20.65 -15.43
N GLU A 118 -2.46 20.37 -14.12
CA GLU A 118 -3.65 20.60 -13.29
C GLU A 118 -4.91 19.79 -13.69
N GLY A 119 -4.80 18.77 -14.54
CA GLY A 119 -5.94 17.92 -14.90
C GLY A 119 -6.88 18.51 -15.95
N LYS A 120 -6.47 19.57 -16.65
CA LYS A 120 -7.35 20.36 -17.53
C LYS A 120 -7.36 19.91 -18.99
N LYS A 121 -6.62 18.87 -19.34
CA LYS A 121 -6.35 18.52 -20.74
C LYS A 121 -6.90 17.15 -21.11
N LEU A 122 -7.47 17.07 -22.32
CA LEU A 122 -7.75 15.82 -23.00
C LEU A 122 -6.50 15.39 -23.77
N TRP A 123 -6.04 14.17 -23.52
CA TRP A 123 -4.90 13.58 -24.18
C TRP A 123 -5.36 12.47 -25.13
N LYS A 124 -4.60 12.25 -26.20
CA LYS A 124 -4.74 11.08 -27.06
C LYS A 124 -3.40 10.37 -27.25
N ILE A 125 -3.42 9.06 -27.34
CA ILE A 125 -2.25 8.25 -27.71
C ILE A 125 -2.60 7.31 -28.85
N SER A 126 -1.71 7.21 -29.84
CA SER A 126 -1.84 6.32 -30.99
C SER A 126 -1.41 4.91 -30.63
N LEU A 127 -2.20 3.90 -31.00
CA LEU A 127 -1.86 2.49 -30.78
C LEU A 127 -0.83 1.93 -31.77
N TYR A 128 -0.45 2.75 -32.76
CA TYR A 128 0.67 2.52 -33.66
C TYR A 128 2.02 3.02 -33.11
N GLY A 129 2.01 3.68 -31.94
CA GLY A 129 3.19 4.24 -31.27
C GLY A 129 3.28 5.76 -31.36
N GLY A 130 4.24 6.34 -30.63
CA GLY A 130 4.43 7.78 -30.45
C GLY A 130 4.13 8.25 -29.02
N GLU A 131 4.37 9.53 -28.75
CA GLU A 131 4.05 10.15 -27.46
C GLU A 131 2.58 10.55 -27.36
N ALA A 132 2.07 10.71 -26.13
CA ALA A 132 0.75 11.27 -25.89
C ALA A 132 0.68 12.71 -26.43
N GLN A 133 -0.40 13.02 -27.15
CA GLN A 133 -0.63 14.31 -27.75
C GLN A 133 -1.76 15.02 -27.04
N GLU A 134 -1.56 16.30 -26.74
CA GLU A 134 -2.64 17.17 -26.31
C GLU A 134 -3.68 17.28 -27.44
N VAL A 135 -4.95 17.10 -27.08
CA VAL A 135 -6.09 17.30 -27.98
C VAL A 135 -6.65 18.69 -27.77
N HIS A 136 -6.93 19.04 -26.51
CA HIS A 136 -7.51 20.32 -26.13
C HIS A 136 -7.31 20.56 -24.63
N GLU A 137 -7.15 21.83 -24.24
CA GLU A 137 -7.17 22.30 -22.86
C GLU A 137 -8.53 22.95 -22.54
N PHE A 138 -9.13 22.56 -21.42
CA PHE A 138 -10.43 23.02 -20.98
C PHE A 138 -10.24 24.02 -19.82
N GLU A 139 -10.55 25.29 -20.07
CA GLU A 139 -10.33 26.40 -19.10
C GLU A 139 -10.95 26.10 -17.72
N ASN A 140 -12.15 25.52 -17.70
CA ASN A 140 -12.89 25.17 -16.49
C ASN A 140 -12.70 23.69 -16.08
N GLY A 141 -11.63 23.04 -16.54
CA GLY A 141 -11.35 21.64 -16.27
C GLY A 141 -12.22 20.67 -17.06
N ILE A 142 -11.84 19.40 -16.98
CA ILE A 142 -12.53 18.29 -17.64
C ILE A 142 -12.51 17.07 -16.69
N GLY A 143 -13.68 16.52 -16.42
CA GLY A 143 -13.87 15.27 -15.70
C GLY A 143 -14.36 14.16 -16.62
N SER A 144 -14.61 12.98 -16.06
CA SER A 144 -15.20 11.77 -16.69
C SER A 144 -15.68 11.93 -18.14
N ILE A 145 -15.12 11.16 -19.07
CA ILE A 145 -15.44 11.24 -20.50
C ILE A 145 -16.20 10.01 -21.00
N GLU A 146 -17.18 10.23 -21.89
CA GLU A 146 -17.94 9.16 -22.55
C GLU A 146 -18.24 9.51 -24.01
N TRP A 147 -18.29 8.53 -24.91
CA TRP A 147 -18.62 8.78 -26.31
C TRP A 147 -20.12 9.01 -26.52
N MET A 148 -20.47 10.17 -27.08
CA MET A 148 -21.80 10.41 -27.65
C MET A 148 -21.91 9.77 -29.03
N ASN A 149 -20.88 9.92 -29.87
CA ASN A 149 -20.83 9.36 -31.23
C ASN A 149 -19.36 9.20 -31.66
N ASP A 150 -19.08 8.97 -32.94
CA ASP A 150 -17.72 8.72 -33.44
C ASP A 150 -16.76 9.92 -33.29
N THR A 151 -17.27 11.14 -33.12
CA THR A 151 -16.45 12.36 -33.07
C THR A 151 -16.71 13.22 -31.85
N THR A 152 -17.75 12.94 -31.07
CA THR A 152 -18.17 13.78 -29.94
C THR A 152 -18.05 13.02 -28.62
N LEU A 153 -17.31 13.60 -27.68
CA LEU A 153 -17.21 13.18 -26.28
C LEU A 153 -18.14 14.01 -25.41
N LEU A 154 -18.88 13.38 -24.50
CA LEU A 154 -19.46 14.04 -23.34
C LEU A 154 -18.45 14.08 -22.21
N PHE A 155 -18.49 15.15 -21.42
CA PHE A 155 -17.65 15.32 -20.25
C PHE A 155 -18.32 16.21 -19.19
N VAL A 156 -17.89 16.07 -17.94
CA VAL A 156 -18.28 17.00 -16.86
C VAL A 156 -17.24 18.12 -16.76
N SER A 157 -17.68 19.36 -16.55
CA SER A 157 -16.80 20.51 -16.37
C SER A 157 -17.49 21.58 -15.53
N HIS A 158 -16.69 22.39 -14.83
CA HIS A 158 -17.19 23.50 -14.04
C HIS A 158 -17.78 24.60 -14.95
N GLU A 159 -18.80 25.32 -14.49
CA GLU A 159 -19.31 26.51 -15.18
C GLU A 159 -18.36 27.73 -15.09
N GLY A 160 -17.35 27.65 -14.22
CA GLY A 160 -16.36 28.69 -13.95
C GLY A 160 -16.52 29.29 -12.55
N LYS A 161 -15.62 30.22 -12.18
CA LYS A 161 -15.61 30.86 -10.86
C LYS A 161 -16.58 32.04 -10.77
N SER A 162 -17.33 32.12 -9.66
CA SER A 162 -18.18 33.28 -9.34
C SER A 162 -17.33 34.54 -9.10
N LEU A 163 -17.94 35.73 -9.21
CA LEU A 163 -17.26 36.99 -8.91
C LEU A 163 -16.75 37.03 -7.46
N GLU A 164 -17.51 36.44 -6.54
CA GLU A 164 -17.16 36.36 -5.12
C GLU A 164 -15.94 35.46 -4.89
N THR A 165 -15.91 34.27 -5.49
CA THR A 165 -14.73 33.39 -5.44
C THR A 165 -13.49 34.08 -6.00
N ARG A 166 -13.62 34.79 -7.13
CA ARG A 166 -12.50 35.55 -7.73
C ARG A 166 -11.98 36.64 -6.78
N LYS A 167 -12.88 37.42 -6.17
CA LYS A 167 -12.49 38.46 -5.21
C LYS A 167 -11.79 37.88 -3.99
N ARG A 168 -12.31 36.79 -3.42
CA ARG A 168 -11.67 36.12 -2.29
C ARG A 168 -10.27 35.63 -2.63
N GLU A 169 -10.07 35.05 -3.81
CA GLU A 169 -8.73 34.66 -4.27
C GLU A 169 -7.79 35.87 -4.45
N GLU A 170 -8.28 36.97 -5.04
CA GLU A 170 -7.53 38.22 -5.22
C GLU A 170 -7.14 38.86 -3.87
N GLU A 171 -8.05 38.84 -2.91
CA GLU A 171 -7.88 39.36 -1.54
C GLU A 171 -7.15 38.38 -0.61
N LYS A 172 -6.94 37.12 -1.07
CA LYS A 172 -6.41 35.99 -0.30
C LYS A 172 -7.22 35.69 0.97
N ASP A 173 -8.54 35.85 0.87
CA ASP A 173 -9.50 35.51 1.92
C ASP A 173 -9.81 34.01 1.91
N ASP A 174 -9.13 33.29 2.79
CA ASP A 174 -9.27 31.85 3.01
C ASP A 174 -10.35 31.50 4.06
N VAL A 175 -11.14 32.47 4.54
CA VAL A 175 -12.24 32.23 5.49
C VAL A 175 -13.34 31.38 4.83
N ILE A 176 -13.71 30.27 5.46
CA ILE A 176 -14.83 29.44 4.99
C ILE A 176 -16.10 29.90 5.71
N VAL A 177 -17.10 30.34 4.94
CA VAL A 177 -18.46 30.65 5.42
C VAL A 177 -19.36 29.49 5.01
N ILE A 178 -19.88 28.72 5.97
CA ILE A 178 -20.58 27.46 5.70
C ILE A 178 -21.91 27.68 4.95
N GLU A 179 -22.60 28.78 5.24
CA GLU A 179 -23.86 29.15 4.59
C GLU A 179 -23.64 29.80 3.22
N ASP A 180 -22.41 30.17 2.88
CA ASP A 180 -22.09 30.76 1.59
C ASP A 180 -22.00 29.68 0.51
N THR A 181 -23.14 29.40 -0.11
CA THR A 181 -23.21 28.49 -1.25
C THR A 181 -22.88 29.19 -2.58
N SER A 182 -22.49 30.46 -2.59
CA SER A 182 -22.11 31.17 -3.83
C SER A 182 -20.83 30.60 -4.46
N SER A 183 -20.02 29.93 -3.65
CA SER A 183 -18.85 29.16 -4.06
C SER A 183 -19.17 27.71 -4.44
N TRP A 184 -20.43 27.25 -4.33
CA TRP A 184 -20.80 25.91 -4.77
C TRP A 184 -20.62 25.80 -6.28
N GLN A 185 -19.59 25.07 -6.71
CA GLN A 185 -19.20 25.00 -8.10
C GLN A 185 -20.20 24.17 -8.89
N ILE A 186 -20.89 24.79 -9.85
CA ILE A 186 -21.86 24.10 -10.68
C ILE A 186 -21.14 23.32 -11.78
N ASP A 187 -21.19 22.00 -11.65
CA ASP A 187 -20.73 21.06 -12.66
C ASP A 187 -21.84 20.74 -13.66
N ARG A 188 -21.51 20.81 -14.95
CA ARG A 188 -22.44 20.54 -16.04
C ARG A 188 -21.85 19.52 -17.01
N ILE A 189 -22.73 18.90 -17.78
CA ILE A 189 -22.33 18.03 -18.88
C ILE A 189 -22.20 18.88 -20.15
N TYR A 190 -21.07 18.74 -20.80
CA TYR A 190 -20.73 19.37 -22.08
C TYR A 190 -20.44 18.30 -23.12
N ALA A 191 -20.47 18.68 -24.39
CA ALA A 191 -20.05 17.87 -25.51
C ALA A 191 -18.94 18.58 -26.28
N TYR A 192 -17.85 17.86 -26.56
CA TYR A 192 -16.71 18.32 -27.36
C TYR A 192 -16.64 17.50 -28.65
N ASP A 193 -16.76 18.18 -29.79
CA ASP A 193 -16.61 17.55 -31.11
C ASP A 193 -15.17 17.68 -31.62
N LEU A 194 -14.51 16.54 -31.82
CA LEU A 194 -13.10 16.43 -32.20
C LEU A 194 -12.78 16.98 -33.59
N LYS A 195 -13.77 17.09 -34.48
CA LYS A 195 -13.55 17.57 -35.87
C LYS A 195 -13.69 19.07 -36.00
N SER A 196 -14.71 19.63 -35.37
CA SER A 196 -15.01 21.06 -35.40
C SER A 196 -14.38 21.83 -34.25
N GLU A 197 -13.84 21.11 -33.26
CA GLU A 197 -13.26 21.63 -32.02
C GLU A 197 -14.26 22.50 -31.22
N ARG A 198 -15.56 22.21 -31.36
CA ARG A 198 -16.63 22.96 -30.70
C ARG A 198 -17.05 22.29 -29.41
N ILE A 199 -17.10 23.09 -28.34
CA ILE A 199 -17.71 22.73 -27.06
C ILE A 199 -19.15 23.27 -27.03
N ARG A 200 -20.12 22.43 -26.64
CA ARG A 200 -21.50 22.83 -26.38
C ARG A 200 -21.99 22.29 -25.04
N ARG A 201 -22.78 23.09 -24.32
CA ARG A 201 -23.46 22.66 -23.10
C ARG A 201 -24.59 21.67 -23.43
N ILE A 202 -24.75 20.64 -22.59
CA ILE A 202 -25.81 19.62 -22.72
C ILE A 202 -26.90 19.81 -21.66
N THR A 203 -26.53 20.24 -20.46
CA THR A 203 -27.44 20.40 -19.32
C THR A 203 -27.53 21.84 -18.81
N GLU A 204 -28.74 22.27 -18.46
CA GLU A 204 -29.03 23.59 -17.87
C GLU A 204 -29.35 23.51 -16.36
N ASN A 205 -28.77 22.53 -15.67
CA ASN A 205 -28.90 22.28 -14.23
C ASN A 205 -28.45 23.47 -13.36
N ASP A 206 -28.99 23.58 -12.15
CA ASP A 206 -28.67 24.61 -11.15
C ASP A 206 -27.87 24.05 -9.96
N LYS A 207 -27.61 22.74 -9.96
CA LYS A 207 -26.82 22.00 -8.96
C LYS A 207 -25.76 21.16 -9.64
N PRO A 208 -24.63 20.81 -9.00
CA PRO A 208 -23.58 20.04 -9.62
C PRO A 208 -24.05 18.66 -10.08
N VAL A 209 -23.51 18.20 -11.21
CA VAL A 209 -23.67 16.83 -11.69
C VAL A 209 -22.75 15.91 -10.90
N ALA A 210 -23.33 14.99 -10.12
CA ALA A 210 -22.58 13.99 -9.35
C ALA A 210 -22.13 12.78 -10.19
N GLY A 211 -22.76 12.56 -11.35
CA GLY A 211 -22.42 11.46 -12.25
C GLY A 211 -23.39 11.32 -13.40
N TYR A 212 -22.97 10.61 -14.46
CA TYR A 212 -23.80 10.38 -15.63
C TYR A 212 -23.44 9.09 -16.38
N SER A 213 -24.31 8.71 -17.30
CA SER A 213 -24.17 7.55 -18.19
C SER A 213 -24.85 7.83 -19.52
N VAL A 214 -24.28 7.30 -20.60
CA VAL A 214 -24.75 7.53 -21.98
C VAL A 214 -25.09 6.20 -22.63
N SER A 215 -26.24 6.13 -23.30
CA SER A 215 -26.60 4.95 -24.10
C SER A 215 -25.59 4.71 -25.22
N LYS A 216 -25.28 3.46 -25.55
CA LYS A 216 -24.28 3.07 -26.58
C LYS A 216 -24.48 3.75 -27.94
N ASN A 217 -25.74 4.01 -28.31
CA ASN A 217 -26.16 4.69 -29.54
C ASN A 217 -26.10 6.23 -29.47
N GLY A 218 -25.75 6.82 -28.32
CA GLY A 218 -25.61 8.26 -28.14
C GLY A 218 -26.91 9.05 -28.05
N HIS A 219 -28.07 8.39 -27.94
CA HIS A 219 -29.37 9.07 -27.98
C HIS A 219 -29.90 9.46 -26.61
N HIS A 220 -29.49 8.79 -25.54
CA HIS A 220 -30.00 9.01 -24.19
C HIS A 220 -28.87 9.25 -23.19
N LEU A 221 -29.14 10.14 -22.25
CA LEU A 221 -28.26 10.52 -21.15
C LEU A 221 -29.04 10.34 -19.84
N ALA A 222 -28.51 9.56 -18.90
CA ALA A 222 -28.96 9.53 -17.52
C ALA A 222 -27.94 10.26 -16.66
N TYR A 223 -28.39 11.18 -15.80
CA TYR A 223 -27.48 11.93 -14.93
C TYR A 223 -28.10 12.23 -13.56
N VAL A 224 -27.22 12.48 -12.59
CA VAL A 224 -27.57 12.73 -11.19
C VAL A 224 -27.12 14.12 -10.81
N LEU A 225 -28.00 14.89 -10.17
CA LEU A 225 -27.67 16.16 -9.53
C LEU A 225 -27.55 15.98 -8.04
N GLU A 226 -26.54 16.61 -7.44
CA GLU A 226 -26.42 16.72 -5.99
C GLU A 226 -27.66 17.37 -5.37
N GLY A 227 -27.97 17.00 -4.14
CA GLY A 227 -29.09 17.54 -3.39
C GLY A 227 -28.82 18.94 -2.86
N SER A 228 -27.75 19.08 -2.10
CA SER A 228 -27.23 20.32 -1.50
C SER A 228 -25.75 20.15 -1.16
N PRO A 229 -25.01 21.24 -0.89
CA PRO A 229 -23.64 21.17 -0.38
C PRO A 229 -23.50 20.40 0.94
N HIS A 230 -24.58 20.33 1.72
CA HIS A 230 -24.63 19.73 3.06
C HIS A 230 -25.39 18.40 3.06
N GLN A 231 -25.66 17.81 1.88
CA GLN A 231 -26.46 16.59 1.77
C GLN A 231 -25.84 15.42 2.54
N ALA A 232 -24.52 15.32 2.58
CA ALA A 232 -23.83 14.26 3.33
C ALA A 232 -24.22 14.29 4.83
N ALA A 233 -24.37 15.48 5.40
CA ALA A 233 -24.79 15.67 6.78
C ALA A 233 -26.30 15.44 6.91
N ASP A 234 -27.08 16.26 6.20
CA ASP A 234 -28.53 16.36 6.42
C ASP A 234 -29.33 15.19 5.83
N ALA A 235 -28.70 14.35 5.01
CA ALA A 235 -29.34 13.38 4.11
C ALA A 235 -30.39 14.00 3.16
N GLN A 236 -30.52 15.33 3.15
CA GLN A 236 -31.61 16.06 2.50
C GLN A 236 -31.12 17.42 1.93
N PRO A 237 -31.77 17.93 0.87
CA PRO A 237 -32.67 17.19 0.00
C PRO A 237 -31.93 16.07 -0.73
N LYS A 238 -32.63 14.98 -1.09
CA LYS A 238 -32.04 13.88 -1.87
C LYS A 238 -31.59 14.32 -3.25
N SER A 239 -30.58 13.64 -3.78
CA SER A 239 -30.12 13.78 -5.16
C SER A 239 -31.27 13.57 -6.16
N ALA A 240 -31.21 14.28 -7.28
CA ALA A 240 -32.24 14.22 -8.32
C ALA A 240 -31.69 13.55 -9.59
N TYR A 241 -32.43 12.58 -10.12
CA TYR A 241 -32.01 11.78 -11.27
C TYR A 241 -32.84 12.16 -12.49
N TYR A 242 -32.18 12.28 -13.64
CA TYR A 242 -32.80 12.73 -14.88
C TYR A 242 -32.45 11.79 -16.03
N LEU A 243 -33.41 11.62 -16.94
CA LEU A 243 -33.24 10.97 -18.23
C LEU A 243 -33.53 11.99 -19.34
N ARG A 244 -32.58 12.18 -20.26
CA ARG A 244 -32.65 13.15 -21.35
C ARG A 244 -32.44 12.47 -22.70
N ASP A 245 -33.31 12.75 -23.66
CA ASP A 245 -33.08 12.41 -25.08
C ASP A 245 -32.19 13.51 -25.71
N LEU A 246 -31.00 13.12 -26.16
CA LEU A 246 -29.96 14.01 -26.68
C LEU A 246 -30.25 14.57 -28.08
N ARG A 247 -31.28 14.07 -28.78
CA ARG A 247 -31.67 14.53 -30.12
C ARG A 247 -32.72 15.64 -30.03
N SER A 248 -33.70 15.45 -29.16
CA SER A 248 -34.82 16.37 -28.93
C SER A 248 -34.53 17.39 -27.83
N GLY A 249 -33.63 17.07 -26.90
CA GLY A 249 -33.38 17.86 -25.69
C GLY A 249 -34.47 17.73 -24.62
N THR A 250 -35.44 16.83 -24.82
CA THR A 250 -36.48 16.56 -23.82
C THR A 250 -35.89 15.80 -22.64
N GLU A 251 -36.35 16.12 -21.44
CA GLU A 251 -35.88 15.48 -20.21
C GLU A 251 -37.01 15.23 -19.23
N ARG A 252 -36.84 14.21 -18.38
CA ARG A 252 -37.76 13.89 -17.29
C ARG A 252 -36.98 13.45 -16.05
N ARG A 253 -37.55 13.74 -14.87
CA ARG A 253 -37.07 13.17 -13.61
C ARG A 253 -37.38 11.67 -13.55
N ILE A 254 -36.47 10.90 -12.97
CA ILE A 254 -36.56 9.46 -12.81
C ILE A 254 -36.18 9.07 -11.37
N LEU A 255 -36.44 7.81 -11.00
CA LEU A 255 -35.98 7.15 -9.76
C LEU A 255 -36.42 7.84 -8.46
N GLU A 256 -37.52 8.60 -8.51
CA GLU A 256 -38.09 9.26 -7.33
C GLU A 256 -38.52 8.23 -6.26
N GLY A 257 -38.18 8.51 -5.00
CA GLY A 257 -38.54 7.67 -3.85
C GLY A 257 -37.59 6.50 -3.58
N LEU A 258 -36.57 6.28 -4.42
CA LEU A 258 -35.53 5.29 -4.18
C LEU A 258 -34.35 5.92 -3.43
N GLN A 259 -33.80 5.21 -2.45
CA GLN A 259 -32.63 5.65 -1.71
C GLN A 259 -31.35 5.34 -2.49
N GLY A 260 -30.53 6.36 -2.72
CA GLY A 260 -29.21 6.25 -3.34
C GLY A 260 -29.09 5.39 -4.60
N PRO A 261 -29.90 5.59 -5.67
CA PRO A 261 -29.64 4.89 -6.94
C PRO A 261 -28.21 5.08 -7.46
N ARG A 262 -27.54 3.99 -7.85
CA ARG A 262 -26.15 3.94 -8.33
C ARG A 262 -26.00 3.03 -9.56
N SER A 263 -24.85 3.09 -10.22
CA SER A 263 -24.48 2.21 -11.35
C SER A 263 -25.45 2.26 -12.53
N LEU A 264 -25.99 3.43 -12.87
CA LEU A 264 -26.91 3.63 -13.98
C LEU A 264 -26.25 3.22 -15.30
N THR A 265 -26.65 2.07 -15.85
CA THR A 265 -26.00 1.49 -17.03
C THR A 265 -27.04 1.08 -18.06
N PHE A 266 -26.96 1.68 -19.25
CA PHE A 266 -27.90 1.39 -20.34
C PHE A 266 -27.70 -0.02 -20.90
N THR A 267 -28.80 -0.62 -21.37
CA THR A 267 -28.75 -1.83 -22.20
C THR A 267 -28.21 -1.51 -23.59
N ASP A 268 -27.63 -2.50 -24.26
CA ASP A 268 -27.04 -2.35 -25.60
C ASP A 268 -28.05 -1.91 -26.66
N ASP A 269 -29.30 -2.38 -26.55
CA ASP A 269 -30.40 -1.95 -27.40
C ASP A 269 -30.84 -0.49 -27.15
N GLY A 270 -30.40 0.10 -26.04
CA GLY A 270 -30.74 1.45 -25.60
C GLY A 270 -32.20 1.62 -25.18
N ASN A 271 -32.94 0.54 -24.90
CA ASN A 271 -34.37 0.59 -24.52
C ASN A 271 -34.60 0.78 -23.01
N GLY A 272 -33.56 0.74 -22.20
CA GLY A 272 -33.62 1.07 -20.78
C GLY A 272 -32.25 1.01 -20.12
N LEU A 273 -32.24 1.02 -18.79
CA LEU A 273 -31.02 0.92 -17.99
C LEU A 273 -31.25 0.08 -16.73
N TYR A 274 -30.21 -0.62 -16.30
CA TYR A 274 -30.13 -1.24 -14.98
C TYR A 274 -29.43 -0.30 -14.00
N PHE A 275 -29.78 -0.42 -12.72
CA PHE A 275 -29.17 0.33 -11.63
C PHE A 275 -29.40 -0.41 -10.31
N THR A 276 -28.64 -0.07 -9.28
CA THR A 276 -28.91 -0.52 -7.91
C THR A 276 -29.51 0.61 -7.10
N ALA A 277 -30.34 0.30 -6.10
CA ALA A 277 -30.78 1.25 -5.08
C ALA A 277 -30.77 0.59 -3.70
N THR A 278 -30.58 1.39 -2.65
CA THR A 278 -30.52 0.89 -1.27
C THR A 278 -31.92 0.65 -0.72
N ARG A 279 -32.08 -0.49 -0.03
CA ARG A 279 -33.23 -0.77 0.82
C ARG A 279 -32.81 -0.68 2.28
N SER A 280 -33.44 0.23 3.01
CA SER A 280 -33.24 0.48 4.44
C SER A 280 -34.59 0.71 5.14
N SER A 281 -34.65 0.53 6.46
CA SER A 281 -35.77 0.91 7.32
C SER A 281 -35.94 2.41 7.54
N ASP A 282 -34.92 3.22 7.27
CA ASP A 282 -34.90 4.68 7.49
C ASP A 282 -34.32 5.49 6.30
N PRO A 283 -34.87 5.33 5.09
CA PRO A 283 -34.35 5.95 3.86
C PRO A 283 -34.34 7.49 3.88
N GLN A 284 -35.13 8.10 4.77
CA GLN A 284 -35.13 9.55 4.99
C GLN A 284 -33.77 10.07 5.45
N TRP A 285 -32.99 9.25 6.17
CA TRP A 285 -31.67 9.58 6.70
C TRP A 285 -30.53 8.95 5.91
N ASP A 286 -30.80 8.42 4.71
CA ASP A 286 -29.80 7.64 3.96
C ASP A 286 -29.18 6.49 4.78
N GLY A 287 -29.92 5.95 5.76
CA GLY A 287 -29.39 4.95 6.68
C GLY A 287 -28.97 3.66 5.98
N ALA A 288 -28.06 2.94 6.62
CA ALA A 288 -27.44 1.75 6.07
C ALA A 288 -28.48 0.68 5.70
N GLY A 289 -28.21 -0.05 4.61
CA GLY A 289 -29.12 -1.04 4.06
C GLY A 289 -28.49 -1.86 2.95
N ILE A 290 -29.26 -2.77 2.35
CA ILE A 290 -28.79 -3.67 1.30
C ILE A 290 -29.06 -3.13 -0.10
N GLY A 291 -28.19 -3.43 -1.06
CA GLY A 291 -28.43 -3.09 -2.46
C GLY A 291 -29.47 -3.99 -3.12
N GLN A 292 -30.37 -3.40 -3.89
CA GLN A 292 -31.35 -4.11 -4.73
C GLN A 292 -31.17 -3.72 -6.20
N LEU A 293 -31.38 -4.66 -7.11
CA LEU A 293 -31.29 -4.43 -8.55
C LEU A 293 -32.63 -3.98 -9.14
N TYR A 294 -32.58 -2.96 -9.98
CA TYR A 294 -33.75 -2.43 -10.69
C TYR A 294 -33.48 -2.29 -12.19
N TYR A 295 -34.55 -2.34 -12.98
CA TYR A 295 -34.58 -2.00 -14.40
C TYR A 295 -35.53 -0.83 -14.64
N LEU A 296 -35.08 0.15 -15.42
CA LEU A 296 -35.89 1.29 -15.89
C LEU A 296 -36.04 1.22 -17.43
N PRO A 297 -37.23 0.92 -17.95
CA PRO A 297 -37.55 1.17 -19.37
C PRO A 297 -37.62 2.68 -19.65
N LEU A 298 -37.17 3.12 -20.83
CA LEU A 298 -37.09 4.55 -21.17
C LEU A 298 -38.43 5.29 -21.10
N ASP A 299 -39.54 4.61 -21.40
CA ASP A 299 -40.90 5.14 -21.44
C ASP A 299 -41.75 4.75 -20.22
N GLY A 300 -41.17 4.05 -19.24
CA GLY A 300 -41.88 3.53 -18.08
C GLY A 300 -41.31 3.95 -16.73
N LYS A 301 -41.69 3.17 -15.72
CA LYS A 301 -41.27 3.32 -14.32
C LYS A 301 -40.26 2.23 -13.96
N PRO A 302 -39.37 2.49 -12.99
CA PRO A 302 -38.45 1.47 -12.52
C PRO A 302 -39.20 0.31 -11.85
N SER A 303 -38.69 -0.89 -12.01
CA SER A 303 -39.16 -2.10 -11.31
C SER A 303 -37.98 -2.91 -10.80
N GLU A 304 -38.13 -3.48 -9.60
CA GLU A 304 -37.13 -4.40 -9.03
C GLU A 304 -36.97 -5.63 -9.93
N VAL A 305 -35.74 -6.09 -10.09
CA VAL A 305 -35.40 -7.33 -10.78
C VAL A 305 -35.33 -8.44 -9.74
N PRO A 306 -36.19 -9.46 -9.80
CA PRO A 306 -36.18 -10.54 -8.81
C PRO A 306 -34.96 -11.42 -9.02
N LEU A 307 -33.95 -11.24 -8.17
CA LEU A 307 -32.76 -12.08 -8.14
C LEU A 307 -32.91 -13.30 -7.21
N ASP A 308 -33.97 -13.34 -6.40
CA ASP A 308 -34.20 -14.36 -5.37
C ASP A 308 -32.97 -14.52 -4.44
N TRP A 309 -32.42 -13.39 -4.01
CA TRP A 309 -31.24 -13.30 -3.14
C TRP A 309 -31.45 -12.26 -2.06
N GLU A 310 -31.60 -12.70 -0.81
CA GLU A 310 -32.04 -11.84 0.31
C GLU A 310 -30.92 -10.98 0.91
N ASP A 311 -29.66 -11.40 0.73
CA ASP A 311 -28.50 -10.70 1.30
C ASP A 311 -28.14 -9.41 0.56
N GLY A 312 -28.72 -9.20 -0.63
CA GLY A 312 -28.53 -8.02 -1.47
C GLY A 312 -27.50 -8.16 -2.58
N VAL A 313 -27.30 -7.05 -3.30
CA VAL A 313 -26.41 -6.91 -4.45
C VAL A 313 -25.36 -5.85 -4.16
N ASN A 314 -24.09 -6.20 -4.35
CA ASN A 314 -22.97 -5.29 -4.12
C ASN A 314 -22.65 -4.48 -5.39
N THR A 315 -22.43 -5.16 -6.52
CA THR A 315 -22.04 -4.54 -7.79
C THR A 315 -22.81 -5.15 -8.96
N ILE A 316 -22.99 -4.38 -10.03
CA ILE A 316 -23.60 -4.86 -11.29
C ILE A 316 -22.76 -4.49 -12.51
N ARG A 317 -22.85 -5.30 -13.56
CA ARG A 317 -22.38 -5.01 -14.91
C ARG A 317 -23.43 -5.40 -15.94
N VAL A 318 -23.72 -4.52 -16.88
CA VAL A 318 -24.63 -4.83 -17.99
C VAL A 318 -23.83 -5.45 -19.13
N VAL A 319 -24.29 -6.60 -19.63
CA VAL A 319 -23.68 -7.34 -20.73
C VAL A 319 -24.74 -7.55 -21.80
N GLY A 320 -24.64 -6.79 -22.90
CA GLY A 320 -25.72 -6.72 -23.87
C GLY A 320 -26.98 -6.13 -23.25
N ASN A 321 -28.04 -6.93 -23.14
CA ASN A 321 -29.30 -6.55 -22.51
C ASN A 321 -29.55 -7.24 -21.15
N ASP A 322 -28.58 -8.05 -20.72
CA ASP A 322 -28.58 -8.82 -19.49
C ASP A 322 -27.72 -8.12 -18.43
N VAL A 323 -27.76 -8.61 -17.20
CA VAL A 323 -26.99 -8.03 -16.09
C VAL A 323 -26.33 -9.14 -15.27
N VAL A 324 -25.04 -8.94 -15.03
CA VAL A 324 -24.23 -9.72 -14.10
C VAL A 324 -24.18 -8.97 -12.78
N ALA A 325 -24.40 -9.67 -11.68
CA ALA A 325 -24.46 -9.12 -10.34
C ALA A 325 -23.53 -9.89 -9.40
N ASP A 326 -22.77 -9.13 -8.60
CA ASP A 326 -22.02 -9.65 -7.46
C ASP A 326 -22.97 -9.65 -6.26
N LEU A 327 -23.40 -10.84 -5.87
CA LEU A 327 -24.36 -11.07 -4.81
C LEU A 327 -23.64 -11.23 -3.47
N ALA A 328 -24.15 -10.54 -2.48
CA ALA A 328 -23.61 -10.52 -1.14
C ALA A 328 -23.69 -11.93 -0.51
N ASN A 329 -22.60 -12.53 -0.03
CA ASN A 329 -22.60 -13.92 0.45
C ASN A 329 -21.72 -14.10 1.70
N ARG A 330 -22.12 -13.49 2.81
CA ARG A 330 -21.37 -13.41 4.07
C ARG A 330 -19.91 -12.97 3.83
N ALA A 331 -18.93 -13.76 4.30
CA ALA A 331 -17.50 -13.54 4.09
C ALA A 331 -17.04 -13.79 2.63
N THR A 332 -17.94 -13.91 1.66
CA THR A 332 -17.63 -14.09 0.23
C THR A 332 -18.63 -13.35 -0.65
N GLU A 333 -18.53 -13.49 -1.98
CA GLU A 333 -19.54 -12.99 -2.92
C GLU A 333 -19.83 -14.01 -4.02
N ARG A 334 -21.11 -14.17 -4.37
CA ARG A 334 -21.55 -15.04 -5.46
C ARG A 334 -21.79 -14.24 -6.72
N VAL A 335 -21.11 -14.58 -7.81
CA VAL A 335 -21.38 -13.94 -9.11
C VAL A 335 -22.52 -14.67 -9.83
N ALA A 336 -23.54 -13.93 -10.24
CA ALA A 336 -24.68 -14.45 -10.97
C ALA A 336 -25.07 -13.58 -12.16
N ILE A 337 -25.80 -14.15 -13.10
CA ILE A 337 -26.34 -13.44 -14.27
C ILE A 337 -27.86 -13.55 -14.29
N TYR A 338 -28.50 -12.41 -14.52
CA TYR A 338 -29.92 -12.31 -14.84
C TYR A 338 -30.07 -12.01 -16.33
N ARG A 339 -30.71 -12.94 -17.05
CA ARG A 339 -31.10 -12.71 -18.43
C ARG A 339 -32.48 -12.05 -18.48
N LYS A 340 -32.63 -10.99 -19.27
CA LYS A 340 -33.86 -10.20 -19.29
C LYS A 340 -35.09 -11.07 -19.60
N GLY A 341 -36.05 -11.10 -18.68
CA GLY A 341 -37.27 -11.91 -18.81
C GLY A 341 -37.11 -13.39 -18.44
N SER A 342 -35.97 -13.78 -17.87
CA SER A 342 -35.68 -15.12 -17.33
C SER A 342 -35.45 -15.05 -15.81
N SER A 343 -35.04 -16.15 -15.18
CA SER A 343 -34.56 -16.17 -13.79
C SER A 343 -33.04 -15.93 -13.71
N ARG A 344 -32.57 -15.52 -12.54
CA ARG A 344 -31.14 -15.50 -12.20
C ARG A 344 -30.54 -16.91 -12.24
N THR A 345 -29.32 -17.02 -12.74
CA THR A 345 -28.49 -18.24 -12.66
C THR A 345 -27.08 -17.88 -12.21
N ASP A 346 -26.46 -18.73 -11.40
CA ASP A 346 -25.06 -18.54 -11.02
C ASP A 346 -24.14 -18.73 -12.23
N ILE A 347 -23.02 -17.99 -12.27
CA ILE A 347 -22.00 -18.18 -13.30
C ILE A 347 -21.11 -19.36 -12.88
N ALA A 348 -20.94 -20.33 -13.77
CA ALA A 348 -20.03 -21.45 -13.54
C ALA A 348 -18.57 -20.97 -13.60
N LEU A 349 -17.93 -20.95 -12.43
CA LEU A 349 -16.54 -20.52 -12.19
C LEU A 349 -15.66 -21.67 -11.64
N ASP A 350 -16.12 -22.91 -11.80
CA ASP A 350 -15.50 -24.12 -11.25
C ASP A 350 -15.13 -23.95 -9.76
N THR A 351 -13.88 -24.23 -9.39
CA THR A 351 -13.36 -24.14 -8.01
C THR A 351 -13.07 -22.72 -7.56
N MET A 352 -13.18 -21.72 -8.44
CA MET A 352 -12.99 -20.30 -8.10
C MET A 352 -14.26 -19.62 -7.63
N ALA A 353 -15.39 -20.33 -7.64
CA ALA A 353 -16.65 -19.85 -7.13
C ALA A 353 -16.45 -19.19 -5.74
N ASP A 354 -17.09 -18.03 -5.50
CA ASP A 354 -16.99 -17.21 -4.29
C ASP A 354 -15.75 -16.30 -4.13
N HIS A 355 -14.76 -16.44 -5.00
CA HIS A 355 -13.46 -15.76 -4.88
C HIS A 355 -13.07 -14.97 -6.14
N VAL A 356 -14.05 -14.64 -6.98
CA VAL A 356 -13.86 -13.97 -8.28
C VAL A 356 -14.55 -12.62 -8.29
N SER A 357 -13.90 -11.64 -8.91
CA SER A 357 -14.49 -10.35 -9.30
C SER A 357 -14.42 -10.19 -10.81
N LEU A 358 -15.55 -9.92 -11.47
CA LEU A 358 -15.59 -9.72 -12.93
C LEU A 358 -15.35 -8.25 -13.26
N LEU A 359 -14.22 -7.97 -13.91
CA LEU A 359 -13.72 -6.61 -14.14
C LEU A 359 -14.31 -5.97 -15.39
N ALA A 360 -14.38 -6.70 -16.50
CA ALA A 360 -14.89 -6.18 -17.77
C ALA A 360 -15.34 -7.31 -18.71
N PHE A 361 -16.32 -7.02 -19.56
CA PHE A 361 -16.75 -7.89 -20.66
C PHE A 361 -16.40 -7.25 -22.01
N SER A 362 -16.15 -8.08 -23.02
CA SER A 362 -16.05 -7.61 -24.41
C SER A 362 -17.40 -7.09 -24.91
N ASN A 363 -17.39 -6.26 -25.96
CA ASN A 363 -18.61 -5.64 -26.49
C ASN A 363 -19.68 -6.63 -26.98
N ASP A 364 -19.27 -7.82 -27.39
CA ASP A 364 -20.13 -8.93 -27.81
C ASP A 364 -20.49 -9.87 -26.66
N GLY A 365 -19.97 -9.62 -25.46
CA GLY A 365 -20.17 -10.44 -24.26
C GLY A 365 -19.47 -11.80 -24.29
N SER A 366 -18.65 -12.10 -25.31
CA SER A 366 -18.04 -13.42 -25.48
C SER A 366 -16.78 -13.65 -24.65
N ARG A 367 -16.19 -12.59 -24.10
CA ARG A 367 -14.97 -12.63 -23.28
C ARG A 367 -15.10 -11.79 -22.03
N VAL A 368 -14.39 -12.20 -20.98
CA VAL A 368 -14.38 -11.53 -19.68
C VAL A 368 -12.95 -11.41 -19.14
N VAL A 369 -12.64 -10.28 -18.52
CA VAL A 369 -11.47 -10.15 -17.65
C VAL A 369 -11.96 -10.27 -16.21
N LEU A 370 -11.31 -11.12 -15.43
CA LEU A 370 -11.65 -11.37 -14.04
C LEU A 370 -10.41 -11.33 -13.14
N GLU A 371 -10.62 -10.97 -11.88
CA GLU A 371 -9.65 -11.15 -10.81
C GLU A 371 -10.05 -12.38 -9.99
N TYR A 372 -9.08 -13.22 -9.64
CA TYR A 372 -9.22 -14.30 -8.66
C TYR A 372 -8.20 -14.12 -7.53
N SER A 373 -8.69 -14.06 -6.30
CA SER A 373 -7.89 -13.93 -5.09
C SER A 373 -8.60 -14.54 -3.89
N THR A 374 -7.84 -14.91 -2.86
CA THR A 374 -8.38 -15.26 -1.53
C THR A 374 -7.61 -14.44 -0.49
N ALA A 375 -8.05 -14.43 0.77
CA ALA A 375 -7.29 -13.75 1.82
C ALA A 375 -5.84 -14.26 1.94
N SER A 376 -5.54 -15.47 1.47
CA SER A 376 -4.20 -16.07 1.44
C SER A 376 -3.66 -16.36 0.04
N ARG A 377 -4.21 -15.72 -1.00
CA ARG A 377 -3.70 -15.82 -2.38
C ARG A 377 -3.68 -14.45 -3.05
N LEU A 378 -2.49 -14.02 -3.48
CA LEU A 378 -2.30 -12.78 -4.24
C LEU A 378 -3.27 -12.71 -5.44
N PRO A 379 -3.75 -11.51 -5.82
CA PRO A 379 -4.59 -11.32 -6.99
C PRO A 379 -3.93 -11.83 -8.26
N VAL A 380 -4.67 -12.65 -9.00
CA VAL A 380 -4.32 -13.07 -10.36
C VAL A 380 -5.41 -12.61 -11.31
N TYR A 381 -5.00 -11.93 -12.37
CA TYR A 381 -5.91 -11.40 -13.39
C TYR A 381 -5.93 -12.35 -14.58
N TYR A 382 -7.12 -12.78 -14.97
CA TYR A 382 -7.34 -13.70 -16.07
C TYR A 382 -8.20 -13.06 -17.15
N ILE A 383 -7.98 -13.49 -18.39
CA ILE A 383 -8.96 -13.40 -19.46
C ILE A 383 -9.54 -14.79 -19.71
N ALA A 384 -10.82 -14.85 -20.07
CA ALA A 384 -11.51 -16.09 -20.37
C ALA A 384 -12.61 -15.88 -21.41
N ASP A 385 -13.02 -16.97 -22.03
CA ASP A 385 -14.23 -17.05 -22.83
C ASP A 385 -15.45 -17.12 -21.90
N PHE A 386 -16.54 -16.46 -22.29
CA PHE A 386 -17.80 -16.45 -21.58
C PHE A 386 -18.93 -16.89 -22.52
N SER A 387 -19.53 -18.04 -22.22
CA SER A 387 -20.66 -18.58 -22.97
C SER A 387 -21.50 -19.48 -22.07
N ASP A 388 -22.81 -19.57 -22.33
CA ASP A 388 -23.72 -20.44 -21.58
C ASP A 388 -23.66 -20.27 -20.05
N ASN A 389 -23.41 -19.04 -19.58
CA ASN A 389 -23.20 -18.69 -18.17
C ASN A 389 -22.01 -19.42 -17.51
N ALA A 390 -21.00 -19.77 -18.30
CA ALA A 390 -19.78 -20.39 -17.84
C ALA A 390 -18.55 -19.61 -18.32
N VAL A 391 -17.51 -19.65 -17.51
CA VAL A 391 -16.19 -19.13 -17.85
C VAL A 391 -15.30 -20.31 -18.27
N THR A 392 -14.70 -20.23 -19.45
CA THR A 392 -13.80 -21.27 -19.98
C THR A 392 -12.52 -20.67 -20.54
N ASP A 393 -11.50 -21.51 -20.79
CA ASP A 393 -10.22 -21.09 -21.37
C ASP A 393 -9.52 -19.97 -20.59
N LEU A 394 -9.43 -20.15 -19.27
CA LEU A 394 -8.82 -19.19 -18.35
C LEU A 394 -7.31 -19.02 -18.64
N ARG A 395 -6.87 -17.79 -18.94
CA ARG A 395 -5.47 -17.46 -19.24
C ARG A 395 -5.03 -16.21 -18.49
N GLU A 396 -3.88 -16.26 -17.82
CA GLU A 396 -3.34 -15.11 -17.07
C GLU A 396 -3.04 -13.96 -18.03
N ILE A 397 -3.64 -12.79 -17.77
CA ILE A 397 -3.52 -11.63 -18.68
C ILE A 397 -2.19 -10.88 -18.46
N VAL A 398 -1.79 -10.73 -17.19
CA VAL A 398 -0.56 -10.05 -16.79
C VAL A 398 -0.12 -10.56 -15.41
N SER A 399 1.20 -10.57 -15.22
CA SER A 399 1.84 -10.92 -13.96
C SER A 399 2.20 -9.64 -13.21
N LEU A 400 1.51 -9.36 -12.10
CA LEU A 400 1.85 -8.27 -11.17
C LEU A 400 2.51 -8.82 -9.91
N ASN A 401 3.19 -7.94 -9.16
CA ASN A 401 3.72 -8.26 -7.83
C ASN A 401 4.67 -9.47 -7.77
N ASP A 402 5.50 -9.69 -8.80
CA ASP A 402 6.44 -10.83 -8.87
C ASP A 402 7.40 -10.91 -7.67
N LYS A 403 7.72 -9.77 -7.05
CA LYS A 403 8.52 -9.70 -5.83
C LYS A 403 7.80 -10.32 -4.63
N LEU A 404 6.47 -10.18 -4.54
CA LEU A 404 5.64 -10.72 -3.45
C LEU A 404 5.44 -12.23 -3.60
N LYS A 405 5.54 -12.80 -4.80
CA LYS A 405 5.46 -14.26 -5.02
C LYS A 405 6.56 -15.05 -4.29
N LYS A 406 7.65 -14.40 -3.91
CA LYS A 406 8.75 -14.98 -3.13
C LYS A 406 8.57 -14.80 -1.62
N LYS A 407 7.55 -14.07 -1.19
CA LYS A 407 7.23 -13.80 0.21
C LYS A 407 6.37 -14.93 0.77
N THR A 408 6.49 -15.19 2.06
CA THR A 408 5.64 -16.17 2.75
C THR A 408 4.25 -15.55 2.88
N ILE A 409 3.27 -16.10 2.16
CA ILE A 409 1.87 -15.71 2.31
C ILE A 409 1.26 -16.53 3.44
N THR A 410 0.62 -15.83 4.36
CA THR A 410 -0.05 -16.40 5.52
C THR A 410 -1.26 -17.22 5.11
N ARG A 411 -1.43 -18.41 5.70
CA ARG A 411 -2.67 -19.18 5.62
C ARG A 411 -3.82 -18.39 6.26
N SER A 412 -4.95 -18.33 5.57
CA SER A 412 -6.22 -17.83 6.09
C SER A 412 -7.29 -18.93 6.07
N GLU A 413 -8.37 -18.71 6.81
CA GLU A 413 -9.63 -19.45 6.66
C GLU A 413 -10.81 -18.56 7.03
N VAL A 414 -11.98 -18.82 6.42
CA VAL A 414 -13.25 -18.30 6.93
C VAL A 414 -13.65 -19.13 8.13
N ILE A 415 -13.85 -18.49 9.28
CA ILE A 415 -14.40 -19.13 10.47
C ILE A 415 -15.80 -18.61 10.73
N GLU A 416 -16.59 -19.44 11.43
CA GLU A 416 -17.97 -19.15 11.79
C GLU A 416 -18.20 -19.44 13.27
N TRP A 417 -19.06 -18.65 13.90
CA TRP A 417 -19.47 -18.84 15.29
C TRP A 417 -20.87 -18.29 15.53
N ALA A 418 -21.51 -18.74 16.62
CA ALA A 418 -22.75 -18.16 17.07
C ALA A 418 -22.44 -16.87 17.86
N GLY A 419 -23.06 -15.77 17.46
CA GLY A 419 -22.93 -14.46 18.11
C GLY A 419 -24.24 -14.03 18.77
N TYR A 420 -24.51 -12.73 18.68
CA TYR A 420 -25.70 -12.07 19.20
C TYR A 420 -26.98 -12.79 18.75
N GLY A 421 -27.86 -13.09 19.70
CA GLY A 421 -29.11 -13.81 19.43
C GLY A 421 -28.93 -15.26 18.95
N GLY A 422 -27.71 -15.80 18.96
CA GLY A 422 -27.37 -17.10 18.39
C GLY A 422 -27.29 -17.11 16.87
N GLU A 423 -27.28 -15.94 16.21
CA GLU A 423 -27.12 -15.85 14.77
C GLU A 423 -25.67 -16.14 14.35
N LEU A 424 -25.50 -16.53 13.08
CA LEU A 424 -24.21 -16.95 12.54
C LEU A 424 -23.37 -15.73 12.17
N VAL A 425 -22.25 -15.56 12.87
CA VAL A 425 -21.22 -14.57 12.57
C VAL A 425 -20.13 -15.22 11.74
N THR A 426 -19.60 -14.49 10.76
CA THR A 426 -18.45 -14.92 9.95
C THR A 426 -17.22 -14.05 10.21
N GLY A 427 -16.03 -14.57 9.93
CA GLY A 427 -14.81 -13.77 9.96
C GLY A 427 -13.66 -14.44 9.25
N ILE A 428 -12.64 -13.66 8.91
CA ILE A 428 -11.41 -14.17 8.30
C ILE A 428 -10.34 -14.33 9.38
N LEU A 429 -9.85 -15.56 9.58
CA LEU A 429 -8.78 -15.87 10.51
C LEU A 429 -7.48 -16.14 9.76
N TYR A 430 -6.45 -15.34 10.03
CA TYR A 430 -5.09 -15.52 9.54
C TYR A 430 -4.21 -16.17 10.60
N TYR A 431 -3.42 -17.16 10.20
CA TYR A 431 -2.62 -17.98 11.09
C TYR A 431 -1.21 -17.41 11.30
N PRO A 432 -0.62 -17.51 12.50
CA PRO A 432 0.81 -17.28 12.70
C PRO A 432 1.63 -18.11 11.70
N THR A 433 2.66 -17.53 11.08
CA THR A 433 3.50 -18.29 10.11
C THR A 433 4.29 -19.42 10.75
N ASN A 434 4.44 -19.39 12.08
CA ASN A 434 5.04 -20.42 12.91
C ASN A 434 4.00 -21.25 13.68
N TYR A 435 2.75 -21.29 13.23
CA TYR A 435 1.66 -22.02 13.90
C TYR A 435 1.98 -23.51 14.04
N GLN A 436 1.67 -24.04 15.23
CA GLN A 436 1.78 -25.45 15.58
C GLN A 436 0.49 -25.82 16.32
N GLU A 437 -0.17 -26.88 15.84
CA GLU A 437 -1.38 -27.40 16.48
C GLU A 437 -1.11 -27.78 17.94
N GLY A 438 -2.06 -27.47 18.83
CA GLY A 438 -1.94 -27.72 20.27
C GLY A 438 -1.13 -26.68 21.05
N ARG A 439 -0.67 -25.59 20.40
CA ARG A 439 -0.05 -24.44 21.06
C ARG A 439 -0.92 -23.19 20.90
N ALA A 440 -1.05 -22.44 21.99
CA ALA A 440 -1.70 -21.13 22.01
C ALA A 440 -0.76 -20.00 21.53
N TYR A 441 -1.30 -19.04 20.79
CA TYR A 441 -0.59 -17.89 20.22
C TYR A 441 -1.31 -16.57 20.56
N PRO A 442 -0.63 -15.42 20.53
CA PRO A 442 -1.28 -14.11 20.60
C PRO A 442 -2.34 -13.92 19.50
N LEU A 443 -3.31 -13.03 19.73
CA LEU A 443 -4.33 -12.64 18.75
C LEU A 443 -4.34 -11.11 18.58
N MET A 444 -4.35 -10.66 17.33
CA MET A 444 -4.74 -9.30 16.96
C MET A 444 -6.12 -9.30 16.30
N LEU A 445 -7.08 -8.61 16.90
CA LEU A 445 -8.31 -8.25 16.20
C LEU A 445 -8.01 -7.11 15.23
N SER A 446 -8.43 -7.26 13.98
CA SER A 446 -8.41 -6.21 12.96
C SER A 446 -9.83 -5.98 12.50
N ILE A 447 -10.44 -4.90 12.97
CA ILE A 447 -11.87 -4.63 12.80
C ILE A 447 -12.06 -3.64 11.65
N HIS A 448 -12.90 -3.99 10.68
CA HIS A 448 -13.21 -3.12 9.53
C HIS A 448 -14.00 -1.87 9.93
N GLY A 449 -13.93 -0.84 9.07
CA GLY A 449 -14.75 0.37 9.15
C GLY A 449 -16.24 0.10 8.88
N GLY A 450 -17.06 1.14 8.75
CA GLY A 450 -18.48 0.97 8.46
C GLY A 450 -19.39 1.87 9.29
N PRO A 451 -20.43 1.33 9.97
CA PRO A 451 -20.48 -0.05 10.48
C PRO A 451 -20.90 -1.12 9.47
N PHE A 452 -21.38 -0.73 8.29
CA PHE A 452 -21.90 -1.65 7.28
C PHE A 452 -20.89 -2.09 6.20
N MET A 453 -19.57 -2.00 6.44
CA MET A 453 -18.59 -2.68 5.57
C MET A 453 -18.57 -4.20 5.86
N VAL A 454 -17.73 -4.94 5.13
CA VAL A 454 -17.56 -6.39 5.30
C VAL A 454 -16.15 -6.80 4.88
N ASP A 455 -15.55 -7.73 5.62
CA ASP A 455 -14.33 -8.43 5.22
C ASP A 455 -14.68 -9.74 4.50
N THR A 456 -14.20 -9.89 3.26
CA THR A 456 -14.39 -11.09 2.45
C THR A 456 -13.11 -11.91 2.33
N ASP A 457 -13.21 -13.21 2.04
CA ASP A 457 -12.08 -14.10 1.71
C ASP A 457 -11.50 -13.77 0.33
N ARG A 458 -10.92 -12.57 0.24
CA ARG A 458 -10.21 -11.99 -0.89
C ARG A 458 -8.98 -11.27 -0.39
N TRP A 459 -8.03 -11.02 -1.29
CA TRP A 459 -6.83 -10.30 -0.92
C TRP A 459 -7.15 -8.84 -0.56
N SER A 460 -6.83 -8.44 0.67
CA SER A 460 -7.17 -7.10 1.22
C SER A 460 -6.03 -6.51 2.05
N GLU A 461 -4.77 -6.77 1.69
CA GLU A 461 -3.61 -6.24 2.40
C GLU A 461 -3.43 -4.74 2.08
N ASP A 462 -3.49 -3.86 3.09
CA ASP A 462 -3.33 -2.41 2.93
C ASP A 462 -2.68 -1.74 4.16
N TRP A 463 -2.56 -0.41 4.15
CA TRP A 463 -1.91 0.38 5.21
C TRP A 463 -2.72 0.44 6.52
N SER A 464 -4.03 0.23 6.46
CA SER A 464 -4.96 0.23 7.58
C SER A 464 -5.09 -1.17 8.20
N THR A 465 -4.97 -2.23 7.39
CA THR A 465 -5.01 -3.66 7.77
C THR A 465 -3.93 -4.47 7.05
N TYR A 466 -2.99 -5.05 7.81
CA TYR A 466 -1.82 -5.75 7.25
C TYR A 466 -1.54 -7.12 7.89
N PRO A 467 -2.45 -8.10 7.80
CA PRO A 467 -2.29 -9.43 8.38
C PRO A 467 -0.93 -10.09 8.15
N GLN A 468 -0.28 -9.93 6.98
CA GLN A 468 1.00 -10.62 6.71
C GLN A 468 2.11 -10.18 7.67
N LEU A 469 2.12 -8.90 8.08
CA LEU A 469 3.12 -8.38 9.01
C LEU A 469 2.88 -8.80 10.46
N LEU A 470 1.61 -8.98 10.85
CA LEU A 470 1.22 -9.37 12.21
C LEU A 470 1.41 -10.87 12.43
N THR A 471 1.06 -11.70 11.45
CA THR A 471 1.18 -13.15 11.53
C THR A 471 2.63 -13.60 11.53
N GLN A 472 3.52 -12.87 10.85
CA GLN A 472 4.97 -13.07 10.91
C GLN A 472 5.60 -12.70 12.26
N ARG A 473 4.89 -11.95 13.12
CA ARG A 473 5.27 -11.74 14.52
C ARG A 473 4.81 -12.86 15.44
N GLY A 474 4.01 -13.79 14.93
CA GLY A 474 3.51 -14.94 15.67
C GLY A 474 2.12 -14.75 16.27
N ALA A 475 1.30 -13.82 15.77
CA ALA A 475 -0.09 -13.66 16.20
C ALA A 475 -1.08 -14.22 15.16
N PHE A 476 -2.21 -14.74 15.65
CA PHE A 476 -3.40 -14.82 14.82
C PHE A 476 -3.89 -13.41 14.48
N VAL A 477 -4.54 -13.26 13.33
CA VAL A 477 -5.32 -12.04 13.03
C VAL A 477 -6.76 -12.46 12.74
N LEU A 478 -7.71 -11.94 13.50
CA LEU A 478 -9.14 -12.17 13.27
C LEU A 478 -9.78 -10.89 12.75
N LYS A 479 -10.47 -11.00 11.62
CA LYS A 479 -11.29 -9.95 11.01
C LYS A 479 -12.77 -10.34 11.10
N PRO A 480 -13.51 -9.92 12.15
CA PRO A 480 -14.88 -10.35 12.37
C PRO A 480 -15.88 -9.49 11.59
N ASN A 481 -16.87 -10.13 10.95
CA ASN A 481 -18.03 -9.49 10.34
C ASN A 481 -19.19 -9.46 11.34
N TYR A 482 -19.11 -8.54 12.30
CA TYR A 482 -20.09 -8.37 13.38
C TYR A 482 -21.48 -7.96 12.87
N HIS A 483 -22.52 -8.17 13.66
CA HIS A 483 -23.88 -7.64 13.45
C HIS A 483 -23.80 -6.15 13.14
N GLY A 484 -24.31 -5.73 12.00
CA GLY A 484 -24.02 -4.41 11.42
C GLY A 484 -23.31 -4.49 10.07
N SER A 485 -22.44 -5.49 9.87
CA SER A 485 -21.74 -5.73 8.60
C SER A 485 -22.72 -6.06 7.45
N SER A 486 -22.33 -5.68 6.23
CA SER A 486 -23.05 -6.09 5.02
C SER A 486 -22.89 -7.60 4.73
N ASN A 487 -23.51 -8.08 3.65
CA ASN A 487 -23.50 -9.46 3.17
C ASN A 487 -24.20 -10.53 4.04
N HIS A 488 -24.89 -10.16 5.12
CA HIS A 488 -25.65 -11.09 5.98
C HIS A 488 -27.17 -10.81 5.95
N GLY A 489 -27.62 -9.98 5.01
CA GLY A 489 -29.01 -9.56 4.88
C GLY A 489 -29.39 -8.36 5.73
N LEU A 490 -30.56 -7.80 5.43
CA LEU A 490 -31.00 -6.52 5.99
C LEU A 490 -31.17 -6.57 7.51
N ALA A 491 -31.72 -7.67 8.05
CA ALA A 491 -31.96 -7.79 9.49
C ALA A 491 -30.66 -7.79 10.30
N TYR A 492 -29.64 -8.51 9.82
CA TYR A 492 -28.33 -8.56 10.45
C TYR A 492 -27.63 -7.20 10.40
N LEU A 493 -27.65 -6.54 9.23
CA LEU A 493 -27.08 -5.21 9.03
C LEU A 493 -27.74 -4.15 9.92
N GLU A 494 -29.08 -4.15 10.05
CA GLU A 494 -29.80 -3.13 10.80
C GLU A 494 -29.91 -3.41 12.31
N SER A 495 -29.43 -4.57 12.78
CA SER A 495 -29.54 -5.01 14.18
C SER A 495 -28.87 -4.09 15.21
N ILE A 496 -27.94 -3.24 14.76
CA ILE A 496 -27.23 -2.26 15.59
C ILE A 496 -27.91 -0.88 15.62
N LYS A 497 -28.93 -0.64 14.78
CA LYS A 497 -29.71 0.61 14.85
C LYS A 497 -30.42 0.69 16.21
N GLN A 498 -30.19 1.78 16.94
CA GLN A 498 -30.67 2.00 18.32
C GLN A 498 -30.15 0.97 19.34
N ASN A 499 -29.14 0.18 18.96
CA ASN A 499 -28.58 -0.91 19.75
C ASN A 499 -27.04 -0.96 19.65
N TYR A 500 -26.42 0.14 19.22
CA TYR A 500 -24.99 0.25 18.92
C TYR A 500 -24.11 -0.27 20.06
N TYR A 501 -23.04 -0.97 19.72
CA TYR A 501 -22.12 -1.73 20.60
C TYR A 501 -22.65 -3.00 21.24
N ASP A 502 -23.96 -3.25 21.31
CA ASP A 502 -24.43 -4.41 22.06
C ASP A 502 -24.26 -5.71 21.24
N PRO A 503 -24.79 -5.82 20.01
CA PRO A 503 -24.51 -6.96 19.14
C PRO A 503 -23.03 -7.11 18.78
N GLU A 504 -22.35 -6.01 18.44
CA GLU A 504 -20.98 -6.04 17.94
C GLU A 504 -20.01 -6.57 18.99
N MET A 505 -20.16 -6.15 20.24
CA MET A 505 -19.29 -6.59 21.33
C MET A 505 -19.52 -8.06 21.66
N GLU A 506 -20.76 -8.55 21.60
CA GLU A 506 -21.08 -9.97 21.82
C GLU A 506 -20.45 -10.83 20.72
N ASP A 507 -20.62 -10.45 19.46
CA ASP A 507 -20.06 -11.17 18.32
C ASP A 507 -18.55 -11.26 18.38
N ILE A 508 -17.89 -10.11 18.56
CA ILE A 508 -16.43 -10.04 18.56
C ILE A 508 -15.87 -10.87 19.72
N THR A 509 -16.46 -10.76 20.91
CA THR A 509 -15.96 -11.51 22.07
C THR A 509 -16.25 -13.01 21.98
N ALA A 510 -17.40 -13.42 21.44
CA ALA A 510 -17.72 -14.82 21.19
C ALA A 510 -16.72 -15.46 20.21
N GLY A 511 -16.30 -14.73 19.18
CA GLY A 511 -15.27 -15.19 18.24
C GLY A 511 -13.92 -15.41 18.91
N ILE A 512 -13.49 -14.49 19.77
CA ILE A 512 -12.26 -14.63 20.58
C ILE A 512 -12.38 -15.84 21.53
N ASP A 513 -13.49 -15.95 22.25
CA ASP A 513 -13.70 -17.00 23.24
C ASP A 513 -13.76 -18.39 22.62
N LYS A 514 -14.31 -18.52 21.40
CA LYS A 514 -14.22 -19.74 20.61
C LYS A 514 -12.76 -20.15 20.37
N LEU A 515 -11.91 -19.24 19.89
CA LEU A 515 -10.50 -19.53 19.58
C LEU A 515 -9.68 -19.86 20.84
N ILE A 516 -10.00 -19.22 21.97
CA ILE A 516 -9.41 -19.54 23.28
C ILE A 516 -9.84 -20.95 23.72
N ALA A 517 -11.13 -21.27 23.62
CA ALA A 517 -11.66 -22.58 24.00
C ALA A 517 -11.07 -23.73 23.17
N GLU A 518 -10.72 -23.47 21.90
CA GLU A 518 -10.02 -24.40 21.01
C GLU A 518 -8.51 -24.52 21.30
N GLY A 519 -7.98 -23.73 22.25
CA GLY A 519 -6.57 -23.72 22.63
C GLY A 519 -5.65 -23.07 21.58
N MET A 520 -6.22 -22.35 20.62
CA MET A 520 -5.47 -21.67 19.55
C MET A 520 -4.92 -20.32 20.01
N VAL A 521 -5.69 -19.60 20.81
CA VAL A 521 -5.35 -18.25 21.27
C VAL A 521 -5.03 -18.23 22.76
N ASP A 522 -3.97 -17.50 23.11
CA ASP A 522 -3.60 -17.22 24.48
C ASP A 522 -4.47 -16.08 25.04
N PRO A 523 -5.32 -16.34 26.07
CA PRO A 523 -6.20 -15.32 26.65
C PRO A 523 -5.44 -14.14 27.27
N ASP A 524 -4.16 -14.31 27.61
CA ASP A 524 -3.31 -13.25 28.18
C ASP A 524 -2.54 -12.45 27.11
N SER A 525 -2.74 -12.74 25.82
CA SER A 525 -2.00 -12.11 24.71
C SER A 525 -2.94 -11.63 23.60
N LEU A 526 -3.88 -10.73 23.94
CA LEU A 526 -4.85 -10.16 23.00
C LEU A 526 -4.53 -8.69 22.68
N GLY A 527 -4.66 -8.29 21.42
CA GLY A 527 -4.65 -6.89 21.00
C GLY A 527 -5.77 -6.59 20.01
N THR A 528 -6.09 -5.32 19.83
CA THR A 528 -7.16 -4.86 18.94
C THR A 528 -6.75 -3.62 18.14
N MET A 529 -7.13 -3.57 16.88
CA MET A 529 -6.89 -2.45 15.98
C MET A 529 -8.07 -2.26 15.03
N GLY A 530 -8.22 -1.06 14.49
CA GLY A 530 -9.21 -0.76 13.47
C GLY A 530 -9.14 0.69 13.03
N TRP A 531 -9.77 0.98 11.89
CA TRP A 531 -9.91 2.33 11.33
C TRP A 531 -11.39 2.69 11.21
N SER A 532 -11.76 3.96 11.38
CA SER A 532 -13.16 4.40 11.32
C SER A 532 -14.02 3.66 12.37
N ASN A 533 -15.15 3.07 12.00
CA ASN A 533 -15.94 2.27 12.95
C ASN A 533 -15.13 1.16 13.66
N GLY A 534 -14.12 0.57 13.01
CA GLY A 534 -13.24 -0.40 13.66
C GLY A 534 -12.46 0.19 14.84
N ALA A 535 -12.15 1.49 14.80
CA ALA A 535 -11.54 2.23 15.90
C ALA A 535 -12.53 2.56 17.02
N ILE A 536 -13.79 2.84 16.66
CA ILE A 536 -14.91 3.03 17.61
C ILE A 536 -15.12 1.75 18.42
N LEU A 537 -15.20 0.60 17.74
CA LEU A 537 -15.33 -0.71 18.38
C LEU A 537 -14.07 -1.11 19.15
N THR A 538 -12.86 -0.85 18.60
CA THR A 538 -11.59 -1.03 19.32
C THR A 538 -11.58 -0.26 20.64
N THR A 539 -12.09 0.98 20.64
CA THR A 539 -12.18 1.81 21.85
C THR A 539 -13.19 1.26 22.84
N MET A 540 -14.38 0.87 22.37
CA MET A 540 -15.40 0.29 23.26
C MET A 540 -14.97 -1.04 23.89
N LEU A 541 -14.19 -1.86 23.16
CA LEU A 541 -13.60 -3.08 23.69
C LEU A 541 -12.70 -2.82 24.92
N THR A 542 -11.89 -1.75 24.90
CA THR A 542 -11.02 -1.41 26.04
C THR A 542 -11.78 -0.80 27.21
N VAL A 543 -12.92 -0.17 26.96
CA VAL A 543 -13.81 0.35 28.01
C VAL A 543 -14.57 -0.79 28.70
N ARG A 544 -15.19 -1.68 27.93
CA ARG A 544 -16.01 -2.80 28.45
C ARG A 544 -15.17 -3.93 29.05
N TYR A 545 -13.99 -4.18 28.49
CA TYR A 545 -13.11 -5.28 28.87
C TYR A 545 -11.69 -4.78 29.22
N PRO A 546 -11.54 -3.95 30.27
CA PRO A 546 -10.32 -3.18 30.54
C PRO A 546 -9.08 -4.02 30.86
N ASP A 547 -9.27 -5.28 31.25
CA ASP A 547 -8.18 -6.20 31.57
C ASP A 547 -7.91 -7.24 30.46
N ARG A 548 -8.71 -7.25 29.38
CA ARG A 548 -8.67 -8.29 28.32
C ARG A 548 -7.61 -8.02 27.25
N PHE A 549 -7.35 -6.76 26.90
CA PHE A 549 -6.42 -6.39 25.81
C PHE A 549 -5.12 -5.78 26.33
N LYS A 550 -4.00 -6.24 25.77
CA LYS A 550 -2.63 -5.75 26.06
C LYS A 550 -2.22 -4.57 25.20
N VAL A 551 -2.86 -4.38 24.04
CA VAL A 551 -2.59 -3.26 23.14
C VAL A 551 -3.85 -2.86 22.37
N ALA A 552 -4.04 -1.56 22.15
CA ALA A 552 -5.10 -1.01 21.32
C ALA A 552 -4.55 0.01 20.31
N CYS A 553 -5.01 -0.08 19.06
CA CYS A 553 -4.58 0.79 17.96
C CYS A 553 -5.79 1.36 17.18
N PRO A 554 -6.57 2.27 17.76
CA PRO A 554 -7.69 2.94 17.09
C PRO A 554 -7.22 4.08 16.17
N GLY A 555 -7.65 4.09 14.90
CA GLY A 555 -7.44 5.20 13.97
C GLY A 555 -8.76 5.81 13.45
N ALA A 556 -8.84 7.14 13.44
CA ALA A 556 -10.00 7.89 12.93
C ALA A 556 -11.35 7.43 13.50
N GLY A 557 -11.46 7.26 14.81
CA GLY A 557 -12.70 6.80 15.47
C GLY A 557 -13.19 7.74 16.57
N ASP A 558 -14.51 7.77 16.74
CA ASP A 558 -15.24 8.59 17.71
C ASP A 558 -15.15 8.08 19.14
N VAL A 559 -15.15 9.04 20.07
CA VAL A 559 -15.29 8.79 21.51
C VAL A 559 -16.43 9.59 22.14
N ASN A 560 -16.98 10.57 21.42
CA ASN A 560 -18.04 11.45 21.89
C ASN A 560 -19.09 11.66 20.78
N TRP A 561 -20.18 10.92 20.88
CA TRP A 561 -21.31 11.02 19.94
C TRP A 561 -22.01 12.38 20.00
N THR A 562 -21.92 13.11 21.12
CA THR A 562 -22.55 14.44 21.20
C THR A 562 -21.87 15.44 20.29
N SER A 563 -20.53 15.39 20.20
CA SER A 563 -19.78 16.22 19.25
C SER A 563 -19.81 15.64 17.83
N ASP A 564 -19.87 14.30 17.67
CA ASP A 564 -20.01 13.63 16.37
C ASP A 564 -21.16 14.23 15.55
N PHE A 565 -22.37 14.25 16.11
CA PHE A 565 -23.58 14.78 15.48
C PHE A 565 -23.38 16.10 14.74
N GLY A 566 -22.60 17.02 15.34
CA GLY A 566 -22.40 18.37 14.83
C GLY A 566 -21.06 18.63 14.13
N THR A 567 -20.15 17.66 14.11
CA THR A 567 -18.78 17.86 13.57
C THR A 567 -18.41 16.89 12.46
N CYS A 568 -18.99 15.69 12.46
CA CYS A 568 -18.82 14.69 11.40
C CYS A 568 -19.66 15.06 10.18
N GLU A 569 -19.09 14.93 8.99
CA GLU A 569 -19.72 15.27 7.70
C GLU A 569 -21.03 14.50 7.49
N PHE A 570 -21.17 13.32 8.09
CA PHE A 570 -22.39 12.51 8.05
C PHE A 570 -23.05 12.33 9.43
N GLY A 571 -22.64 13.09 10.45
CA GLY A 571 -23.09 12.88 11.85
C GLY A 571 -24.60 12.96 12.02
N VAL A 572 -25.25 13.96 11.39
CA VAL A 572 -26.72 14.10 11.46
C VAL A 572 -27.44 12.87 10.88
N SER A 573 -27.08 12.42 9.68
CA SER A 573 -27.72 11.28 9.03
C SER A 573 -27.44 9.96 9.76
N PHE A 574 -26.18 9.74 10.14
CA PHE A 574 -25.72 8.56 10.87
C PHE A 574 -26.39 8.45 12.24
N ASP A 575 -26.29 9.47 13.07
CA ASP A 575 -26.78 9.41 14.45
C ASP A 575 -28.30 9.33 14.53
N GLN A 576 -29.02 9.96 13.62
CA GLN A 576 -30.47 9.82 13.53
C GLN A 576 -30.87 8.36 13.28
N SER A 577 -30.10 7.63 12.47
CA SER A 577 -30.31 6.20 12.19
C SER A 577 -29.94 5.33 13.39
N TYR A 578 -28.76 5.52 13.98
CA TYR A 578 -28.23 4.62 15.01
C TYR A 578 -28.63 4.97 16.45
N PHE A 579 -29.03 6.21 16.75
CA PHE A 579 -29.46 6.64 18.09
C PHE A 579 -30.94 7.06 18.16
N GLY A 580 -31.67 6.97 17.04
CA GLY A 580 -33.12 7.11 16.99
C GLY A 580 -33.65 8.52 17.26
N GLY A 581 -32.82 9.55 17.07
CA GLY A 581 -33.16 10.95 17.33
C GLY A 581 -31.91 11.80 17.54
N ALA A 582 -32.03 13.11 17.38
CA ALA A 582 -30.96 14.07 17.60
C ALA A 582 -30.62 14.22 19.12
N PRO A 583 -29.48 14.85 19.49
CA PRO A 583 -29.06 14.95 20.90
C PRO A 583 -30.07 15.63 21.82
N TRP A 584 -30.90 16.54 21.31
CA TRP A 584 -31.91 17.29 22.07
C TRP A 584 -33.31 16.68 22.01
N ASP A 585 -33.49 15.60 21.24
CA ASP A 585 -34.81 14.97 21.11
C ASP A 585 -35.19 14.24 22.40
N ASP A 586 -36.46 14.35 22.78
CA ASP A 586 -37.01 13.56 23.88
C ASP A 586 -37.38 12.17 23.38
N THR A 587 -36.51 11.19 23.61
CA THR A 587 -36.74 9.79 23.22
C THR A 587 -37.32 8.93 24.36
N ASN A 588 -37.28 9.40 25.61
CA ASN A 588 -37.63 8.59 26.79
C ASN A 588 -38.21 9.38 27.99
N GLY A 589 -38.86 10.52 27.74
CA GLY A 589 -39.40 11.44 28.75
C GLY A 589 -38.35 12.39 29.36
N LYS A 590 -37.23 12.65 28.66
CA LYS A 590 -36.10 13.49 29.09
C LYS A 590 -35.93 14.68 28.16
N THR A 591 -35.27 15.73 28.63
CA THR A 591 -35.02 16.95 27.82
C THR A 591 -33.89 16.80 26.80
N TYR A 592 -33.36 15.59 26.61
CA TYR A 592 -32.28 15.25 25.69
C TYR A 592 -32.27 13.73 25.43
N ASN A 593 -31.67 13.31 24.32
CA ASN A 593 -31.50 11.90 23.97
C ASN A 593 -30.31 11.34 24.75
N GLU A 594 -30.59 10.47 25.72
CA GLU A 594 -29.58 9.97 26.65
C GLU A 594 -28.59 8.99 25.99
N ALA A 595 -28.93 8.43 24.82
CA ALA A 595 -28.07 7.52 24.06
C ALA A 595 -26.68 8.15 23.79
N TYR A 596 -26.64 9.45 23.47
CA TYR A 596 -25.41 10.19 23.19
C TYR A 596 -24.43 10.24 24.37
N VAL A 597 -24.93 10.17 25.61
CA VAL A 597 -24.07 10.10 26.80
C VAL A 597 -23.74 8.65 27.13
N LEU A 598 -24.74 7.77 27.15
CA LEU A 598 -24.59 6.37 27.56
C LEU A 598 -23.74 5.54 26.60
N LYS A 599 -23.74 5.89 25.31
CA LYS A 599 -22.99 5.18 24.28
C LYS A 599 -21.63 5.83 24.01
N SER A 600 -21.33 7.02 24.55
CA SER A 600 -20.06 7.71 24.31
C SER A 600 -18.93 7.18 25.20
N PRO A 601 -17.87 6.55 24.65
CA PRO A 601 -16.73 6.08 25.44
C PRO A 601 -16.08 7.14 26.35
N ILE A 602 -16.12 8.42 25.96
CA ILE A 602 -15.45 9.51 26.68
C ILE A 602 -15.85 9.58 28.16
N PHE A 603 -17.09 9.22 28.51
CA PHE A 603 -17.60 9.24 29.88
C PHE A 603 -17.18 8.05 30.74
N GLU A 604 -16.48 7.07 30.15
CA GLU A 604 -16.03 5.84 30.83
C GLU A 604 -14.53 5.57 30.61
N MET A 605 -13.78 6.55 30.11
CA MET A 605 -12.35 6.41 29.79
C MET A 605 -11.51 6.04 31.01
N GLU A 606 -11.96 6.35 32.23
CA GLU A 606 -11.25 5.95 33.45
C GLU A 606 -11.16 4.44 33.61
N LYS A 607 -11.97 3.65 32.90
CA LYS A 607 -11.88 2.19 32.91
C LYS A 607 -10.68 1.69 32.12
N VAL A 608 -10.25 2.42 31.08
CA VAL A 608 -9.21 1.98 30.15
C VAL A 608 -7.86 1.82 30.86
N ARG A 609 -7.28 0.63 30.74
CA ARG A 609 -5.93 0.26 31.22
C ARG A 609 -5.04 -0.30 30.13
N THR A 610 -5.51 -0.28 28.88
CA THR A 610 -4.79 -0.81 27.73
C THR A 610 -3.87 0.25 27.12
N PRO A 611 -2.57 -0.04 26.93
CA PRO A 611 -1.67 0.81 26.15
C PRO A 611 -2.23 1.13 24.76
N THR A 612 -2.43 2.41 24.45
CA THR A 612 -3.20 2.84 23.27
C THR A 612 -2.41 3.77 22.35
N ILE A 613 -2.42 3.52 21.04
CA ILE A 613 -1.88 4.43 20.01
C ILE A 613 -2.99 4.90 19.07
N ILE A 614 -3.16 6.22 18.95
CA ILE A 614 -4.27 6.88 18.26
C ILE A 614 -3.75 7.53 16.97
N PHE A 615 -4.53 7.47 15.89
CA PHE A 615 -4.20 8.06 14.58
C PHE A 615 -5.34 8.91 14.03
N HIS A 616 -5.06 10.05 13.37
CA HIS A 616 -6.06 10.86 12.63
C HIS A 616 -5.45 11.67 11.47
N GLY A 617 -6.18 11.88 10.38
CA GLY A 617 -5.86 12.93 9.40
C GLY A 617 -6.19 14.34 9.94
N SER A 618 -5.46 15.39 9.57
CA SER A 618 -5.79 16.75 10.03
C SER A 618 -7.01 17.37 9.35
N GLU A 619 -7.34 16.90 8.15
CA GLU A 619 -8.46 17.34 7.32
C GLU A 619 -9.54 16.26 7.24
N ASP A 620 -9.54 15.33 8.19
CA ASP A 620 -10.60 14.33 8.32
C ASP A 620 -11.91 15.04 8.68
N ARG A 621 -12.91 14.89 7.80
CA ARG A 621 -14.28 15.40 7.99
C ARG A 621 -15.26 14.27 8.25
N ALA A 622 -14.92 13.02 7.93
CA ALA A 622 -15.73 11.86 8.26
C ALA A 622 -15.72 11.66 9.79
N VAL A 623 -14.53 11.65 10.38
CA VAL A 623 -14.32 11.64 11.84
C VAL A 623 -13.29 12.71 12.19
N PRO A 624 -13.72 13.91 12.65
CA PRO A 624 -12.82 15.01 12.91
C PRO A 624 -11.73 14.65 13.93
N ARG A 625 -10.51 15.12 13.66
CA ARG A 625 -9.32 14.96 14.52
C ARG A 625 -9.53 15.33 15.99
N ASP A 626 -10.53 16.16 16.29
CA ASP A 626 -10.89 16.59 17.64
C ASP A 626 -11.38 15.41 18.49
N GLN A 627 -12.03 14.39 17.91
CA GLN A 627 -12.34 13.12 18.57
C GLN A 627 -11.07 12.42 19.06
N GLY A 628 -10.03 12.39 18.22
CA GLY A 628 -8.71 11.90 18.61
C GLY A 628 -8.05 12.69 19.74
N TRP A 629 -8.24 14.01 19.77
CA TRP A 629 -7.77 14.86 20.87
C TRP A 629 -8.52 14.62 22.18
N GLU A 630 -9.85 14.50 22.13
CA GLU A 630 -10.68 14.14 23.29
C GLU A 630 -10.19 12.83 23.90
N TYR A 631 -9.98 11.81 23.05
CA TYR A 631 -9.50 10.50 23.49
C TYR A 631 -8.09 10.56 24.10
N TYR A 632 -7.13 11.16 23.38
CA TYR A 632 -5.76 11.28 23.85
C TYR A 632 -5.69 12.03 25.19
N ARG A 633 -6.41 13.15 25.31
CA ARG A 633 -6.41 13.96 26.54
C ARG A 633 -7.03 13.22 27.70
N ALA A 634 -8.15 12.51 27.49
CA ALA A 634 -8.75 11.70 28.54
C ALA A 634 -7.74 10.67 29.09
N LEU A 635 -7.18 9.82 28.21
CA LEU A 635 -6.22 8.79 28.63
C LEU A 635 -4.94 9.38 29.23
N GLN A 636 -4.43 10.48 28.67
CA GLN A 636 -3.26 11.18 29.20
C GLN A 636 -3.48 11.65 30.64
N GLN A 637 -4.65 12.24 30.93
CA GLN A 637 -4.95 12.77 32.27
C GLN A 637 -5.28 11.66 33.27
N ILE A 638 -5.93 10.58 32.82
CA ILE A 638 -6.21 9.40 33.65
C ILE A 638 -4.92 8.65 34.01
N ALA A 639 -3.97 8.58 33.06
CA ALA A 639 -2.62 8.04 33.24
C ALA A 639 -2.55 6.60 33.80
N LYS A 640 -3.54 5.75 33.49
CA LYS A 640 -3.54 4.33 33.88
C LYS A 640 -2.72 3.44 32.95
N ALA A 641 -2.51 3.88 31.71
CA ALA A 641 -1.71 3.19 30.71
C ALA A 641 -1.01 4.18 29.78
N PRO A 642 0.09 3.78 29.11
CA PRO A 642 0.72 4.60 28.09
C PRO A 642 -0.25 4.93 26.95
N VAL A 643 -0.26 6.19 26.52
CA VAL A 643 -1.04 6.63 25.35
C VAL A 643 -0.15 7.45 24.41
N ARG A 644 -0.37 7.29 23.12
CA ARG A 644 0.29 8.07 22.08
C ARG A 644 -0.71 8.51 21.01
N PHE A 645 -0.53 9.72 20.48
CA PHE A 645 -1.37 10.25 19.41
C PHE A 645 -0.52 10.76 18.26
N LEU A 646 -0.81 10.29 17.04
CA LEU A 646 -0.26 10.78 15.79
C LEU A 646 -1.40 11.40 14.98
N TRP A 647 -1.15 12.58 14.43
CA TRP A 647 -2.04 13.19 13.46
C TRP A 647 -1.24 13.55 12.21
N PHE A 648 -1.86 13.39 11.04
CA PHE A 648 -1.21 13.47 9.73
C PHE A 648 -1.63 14.76 9.01
N PRO A 649 -0.75 15.78 8.90
CA PRO A 649 -1.11 17.06 8.32
C PRO A 649 -1.53 16.97 6.86
N GLY A 650 -2.61 17.67 6.50
CA GLY A 650 -3.17 17.71 5.15
C GLY A 650 -3.72 16.37 4.66
N GLN A 651 -4.05 15.45 5.56
CA GLN A 651 -4.65 14.16 5.18
C GLN A 651 -6.13 14.13 5.52
N PRO A 652 -6.98 13.61 4.62
CA PRO A 652 -8.39 13.37 4.89
C PRO A 652 -8.56 12.07 5.73
N HIS A 653 -9.77 11.53 5.77
CA HIS A 653 -10.09 10.30 6.50
C HIS A 653 -9.21 9.11 6.10
N ASP A 654 -9.01 8.90 4.80
CA ASP A 654 -8.05 7.93 4.27
C ASP A 654 -6.70 8.61 4.03
N LEU A 655 -5.62 8.04 4.57
CA LEU A 655 -4.28 8.55 4.32
C LEU A 655 -3.90 8.34 2.86
N GLN A 656 -3.56 9.41 2.14
CA GLN A 656 -3.24 9.36 0.70
C GLN A 656 -1.73 9.40 0.42
N LYS A 657 -0.93 9.91 1.36
CA LYS A 657 0.53 10.01 1.22
C LYS A 657 1.22 8.71 1.59
N VAL A 658 2.15 8.28 0.75
CA VAL A 658 2.97 7.06 0.92
C VAL A 658 3.74 7.12 2.24
N THR A 659 4.36 8.26 2.56
CA THR A 659 5.14 8.47 3.78
C THR A 659 4.28 8.44 5.04
N HIS A 660 3.03 8.94 4.97
CA HIS A 660 2.11 8.93 6.11
C HIS A 660 1.57 7.53 6.38
N GLN A 661 1.16 6.79 5.34
CA GLN A 661 0.79 5.39 5.45
C GLN A 661 1.93 4.56 6.06
N LYS A 662 3.16 4.74 5.56
CA LYS A 662 4.37 4.10 6.10
C LYS A 662 4.58 4.43 7.58
N ARG A 663 4.53 5.71 7.93
CA ARG A 663 4.74 6.19 9.30
C ARG A 663 3.71 5.63 10.27
N LYS A 664 2.44 5.54 9.85
CA LYS A 664 1.36 4.91 10.63
C LYS A 664 1.71 3.46 10.93
N MET A 665 1.97 2.66 9.89
CA MET A 665 2.27 1.23 10.04
C MET A 665 3.49 0.98 10.90
N GLU A 666 4.59 1.70 10.69
CA GLU A 666 5.82 1.53 11.47
C GLU A 666 5.61 1.83 12.97
N GLU A 667 4.89 2.90 13.29
CA GLU A 667 4.64 3.29 14.69
C GLU A 667 3.63 2.38 15.39
N GLU A 668 2.63 1.91 14.66
CA GLU A 668 1.65 0.94 15.16
C GLU A 668 2.30 -0.43 15.40
N LEU A 669 3.11 -0.93 14.46
CA LEU A 669 3.86 -2.17 14.60
C LEU A 669 4.86 -2.10 15.76
N ALA A 670 5.57 -0.98 15.94
CA ALA A 670 6.46 -0.78 17.07
C ALA A 670 5.70 -0.80 18.41
N TRP A 671 4.50 -0.20 18.44
CA TRP A 671 3.64 -0.21 19.62
C TRP A 671 3.16 -1.62 19.96
N ILE A 672 2.69 -2.38 18.96
CA ILE A 672 2.30 -3.78 19.10
C ILE A 672 3.50 -4.65 19.54
N ASP A 673 4.67 -4.46 18.93
CA ASP A 673 5.91 -5.15 19.30
C ASP A 673 6.26 -4.94 20.78
N THR A 674 6.07 -3.72 21.31
CA THR A 674 6.30 -3.43 22.73
C THR A 674 5.26 -4.05 23.66
N TYR A 675 3.97 -3.85 23.41
CA TYR A 675 2.94 -4.16 24.40
C TYR A 675 2.30 -5.54 24.24
N LEU A 676 2.26 -6.10 23.03
CA LEU A 676 1.76 -7.46 22.81
C LEU A 676 2.90 -8.48 22.86
N PHE A 677 4.06 -8.16 22.27
CA PHE A 677 5.17 -9.11 22.14
C PHE A 677 6.33 -8.87 23.11
N GLY A 678 6.23 -7.87 23.98
CA GLY A 678 7.22 -7.60 25.03
C GLY A 678 8.61 -7.20 24.49
N LYS A 679 8.71 -6.70 23.26
CA LYS A 679 9.97 -6.25 22.67
C LYS A 679 10.32 -4.85 23.15
N GLU A 680 11.52 -4.68 23.68
CA GLU A 680 11.99 -3.34 24.03
C GLU A 680 12.07 -2.45 22.79
N ARG A 681 11.53 -1.24 22.89
CA ARG A 681 11.70 -0.23 21.86
C ARG A 681 13.15 0.28 21.90
N GLN A 682 13.91 -0.06 20.86
CA GLN A 682 15.34 0.30 20.78
C GLN A 682 15.60 1.62 20.06
N ASP A 683 14.55 2.32 19.58
CA ASP A 683 14.71 3.53 18.79
C ASP A 683 15.31 4.67 19.62
N ASN A 684 16.53 5.08 19.28
CA ASN A 684 17.06 6.37 19.67
C ASN A 684 16.96 7.31 18.46
N PRO A 685 15.94 8.18 18.37
CA PRO A 685 15.75 9.04 17.20
C PRO A 685 16.90 10.04 16.97
N ALA A 686 17.78 10.24 17.96
CA ALA A 686 18.97 11.06 17.81
C ALA A 686 20.17 10.29 17.21
N LEU A 687 20.16 8.95 17.23
CA LEU A 687 21.25 8.14 16.71
C LEU A 687 21.02 7.86 15.21
N LYS A 688 21.69 8.64 14.36
CA LYS A 688 21.75 8.36 12.92
C LYS A 688 22.58 7.09 12.67
N GLU A 689 22.01 6.08 11.99
CA GLU A 689 22.60 4.74 11.84
C GLU A 689 23.98 4.68 11.16
N ASP A 690 24.29 5.68 10.33
CA ASP A 690 25.56 5.83 9.62
C ASP A 690 26.50 6.86 10.28
N SER A 691 26.11 7.44 11.43
CA SER A 691 26.95 8.39 12.16
C SER A 691 28.22 7.72 12.68
N PRO A 692 29.30 8.49 12.91
CA PRO A 692 30.50 7.96 13.57
C PRO A 692 30.19 7.27 14.91
N LEU A 693 29.22 7.76 15.68
CA LEU A 693 28.80 7.12 16.93
C LEU A 693 28.14 5.74 16.68
N ALA A 694 27.23 5.64 15.70
CA ALA A 694 26.61 4.37 15.36
C ALA A 694 27.64 3.35 14.82
N GLN A 695 28.61 3.80 14.05
CA GLN A 695 29.72 2.97 13.59
C GLN A 695 30.58 2.47 14.75
N LEU A 696 30.90 3.35 15.72
CA LEU A 696 31.64 2.97 16.93
C LEU A 696 30.85 1.98 17.80
N LEU A 697 29.54 2.18 17.98
CA LEU A 697 28.69 1.25 18.72
C LEU A 697 28.65 -0.13 18.04
N LYS A 698 28.57 -0.19 16.71
CA LYS A 698 28.68 -1.44 15.94
C LYS A 698 30.06 -2.08 16.16
N MET A 699 31.13 -1.29 16.05
CA MET A 699 32.50 -1.76 16.27
C MET A 699 32.72 -2.30 17.69
N ASP A 700 32.06 -1.74 18.70
CA ASP A 700 32.26 -2.15 20.09
C ASP A 700 31.72 -3.56 20.39
N THR A 701 30.86 -4.10 19.52
CA THR A 701 30.33 -5.47 19.59
C THR A 701 31.30 -6.54 19.06
N VAL A 702 32.36 -6.12 18.38
CA VAL A 702 33.35 -6.99 17.74
C VAL A 702 34.23 -7.67 18.80
N ALA A 703 34.62 -8.92 18.54
CA ALA A 703 35.49 -9.67 19.44
C ALA A 703 36.88 -9.03 19.54
N ARG A 704 37.36 -8.81 20.77
CA ARG A 704 38.69 -8.24 21.05
C ARG A 704 39.34 -8.86 22.27
N ALA A 705 40.66 -8.99 22.22
CA ALA A 705 41.51 -9.31 23.36
C ALA A 705 42.28 -8.04 23.76
N GLY A 706 41.77 -7.32 24.77
CA GLY A 706 42.27 -5.97 25.08
C GLY A 706 41.98 -5.01 23.91
N ALA A 707 43.03 -4.43 23.33
CA ALA A 707 42.93 -3.53 22.17
C ALA A 707 43.01 -4.25 20.82
N LEU A 708 43.23 -5.57 20.80
CA LEU A 708 43.49 -6.33 19.57
C LEU A 708 42.22 -7.00 19.06
N PHE A 709 41.91 -6.84 17.78
CA PHE A 709 40.75 -7.50 17.16
C PHE A 709 40.99 -9.01 17.02
N GLY A 710 40.01 -9.80 17.42
CA GLY A 710 40.06 -11.26 17.39
C GLY A 710 39.57 -11.91 18.69
N THR A 711 39.52 -13.24 18.68
CA THR A 711 39.11 -14.06 19.83
C THR A 711 40.33 -14.73 20.44
N LEU A 712 40.48 -14.64 21.77
CA LEU A 712 41.57 -15.31 22.47
C LEU A 712 41.23 -16.78 22.69
N ALA A 713 42.08 -17.69 22.21
CA ALA A 713 41.99 -19.12 22.52
C ALA A 713 42.45 -19.39 23.96
N ALA A 714 42.09 -20.57 24.48
CA ALA A 714 42.44 -20.98 25.85
C ALA A 714 43.96 -21.02 26.12
N ASP A 715 44.78 -21.20 25.08
CA ASP A 715 46.25 -21.20 25.15
C ASP A 715 46.88 -19.81 24.98
N GLY A 716 46.05 -18.75 24.90
CA GLY A 716 46.50 -17.37 24.71
C GLY A 716 46.74 -16.96 23.25
N THR A 717 46.47 -17.84 22.28
CA THR A 717 46.57 -17.53 20.85
C THR A 717 45.47 -16.54 20.44
N LEU A 718 45.80 -15.43 19.77
CA LEU A 718 44.82 -14.53 19.18
C LEU A 718 44.37 -15.05 17.81
N LEU A 719 43.10 -15.45 17.71
CA LEU A 719 42.49 -15.99 16.49
C LEU A 719 41.65 -14.92 15.79
N PRO A 720 41.56 -14.92 14.44
CA PRO A 720 40.64 -14.05 13.73
C PRO A 720 39.18 -14.35 14.13
N GLU A 721 38.38 -13.31 14.30
CA GLU A 721 36.93 -13.48 14.45
C GLU A 721 36.32 -13.86 13.09
N VAL A 722 35.42 -14.84 13.10
CA VAL A 722 34.67 -15.25 11.90
C VAL A 722 33.17 -15.16 12.15
N VAL A 723 32.42 -14.82 11.11
CA VAL A 723 30.96 -14.74 11.13
C VAL A 723 30.36 -15.75 10.16
N ALA A 724 29.27 -16.40 10.58
CA ALA A 724 28.57 -17.36 9.74
C ALA A 724 27.66 -16.64 8.73
N LEU A 725 27.80 -16.97 7.45
CA LEU A 725 26.99 -16.41 6.36
C LEU A 725 25.76 -17.30 6.05
N GLY A 726 24.90 -17.54 7.04
CA GLY A 726 23.71 -18.40 6.92
C GLY A 726 23.74 -19.68 7.77
N LYS A 727 22.63 -20.43 7.80
CA LYS A 727 22.42 -21.57 8.73
C LYS A 727 23.23 -22.84 8.43
N ASP A 728 23.76 -23.00 7.22
CA ASP A 728 24.56 -24.17 6.77
C ASP A 728 25.72 -23.77 5.83
N SER A 729 26.33 -22.60 6.06
CA SER A 729 27.29 -21.97 5.15
C SER A 729 28.73 -22.00 5.67
N ILE A 730 29.66 -21.47 4.86
CA ILE A 730 30.98 -21.04 5.32
C ILE A 730 30.90 -19.94 6.39
N SER A 731 31.93 -19.82 7.21
CA SER A 731 32.18 -18.63 8.02
C SER A 731 33.28 -17.79 7.38
N LEU A 732 33.10 -16.47 7.34
CA LEU A 732 34.04 -15.52 6.76
C LEU A 732 34.73 -14.74 7.88
N GLY A 733 36.03 -14.47 7.73
CA GLY A 733 36.75 -13.53 8.59
C GLY A 733 36.04 -12.17 8.61
N ARG A 734 35.77 -11.64 9.81
CA ARG A 734 35.09 -10.34 9.96
C ARG A 734 35.93 -9.20 9.39
N PHE A 735 37.25 -9.31 9.53
CA PHE A 735 38.26 -8.39 9.01
C PHE A 735 39.26 -9.13 8.12
N GLU A 736 40.09 -8.36 7.44
CA GLU A 736 41.38 -8.83 6.95
C GLU A 736 42.25 -9.33 8.14
N LEU A 737 43.10 -10.31 7.88
CA LEU A 737 44.05 -10.84 8.86
C LEU A 737 44.96 -9.72 9.34
N THR A 738 45.09 -9.55 10.65
CA THR A 738 45.93 -8.49 11.24
C THR A 738 47.36 -8.97 11.54
N HIS A 739 48.28 -8.01 11.66
CA HIS A 739 49.66 -8.28 12.10
C HIS A 739 49.73 -9.02 13.45
N ALA A 740 48.88 -8.68 14.43
CA ALA A 740 48.84 -9.35 15.73
C ALA A 740 48.35 -10.80 15.65
N GLN A 741 47.37 -11.07 14.79
CA GLN A 741 46.86 -12.43 14.56
C GLN A 741 47.92 -13.29 13.86
N TYR A 742 48.68 -12.72 12.91
CA TYR A 742 49.79 -13.43 12.28
C TYR A 742 50.98 -13.65 13.21
N ALA A 743 51.28 -12.71 14.13
CA ALA A 743 52.31 -12.91 15.15
C ALA A 743 51.99 -14.06 16.12
N SER A 744 50.72 -14.42 16.28
CA SER A 744 50.34 -15.61 17.06
C SER A 744 50.77 -16.92 16.39
N PHE A 745 50.92 -16.94 15.05
CA PHE A 745 51.55 -18.03 14.32
C PHE A 745 53.06 -17.92 14.31
N ARG A 746 53.58 -16.70 14.16
CA ARG A 746 55.00 -16.41 13.96
C ARG A 746 55.48 -15.35 14.95
N PRO A 747 55.87 -15.72 16.19
CA PRO A 747 56.15 -14.76 17.26
C PRO A 747 57.32 -13.80 17.00
N ASP A 748 58.21 -14.12 16.04
CA ASP A 748 59.29 -13.26 15.56
C ASP A 748 58.85 -12.26 14.47
N HIS A 749 57.55 -12.18 14.16
CA HIS A 749 57.01 -11.23 13.17
C HIS A 749 57.15 -9.79 13.66
N ASP A 750 58.03 -9.03 13.01
CA ASP A 750 58.18 -7.59 13.21
C ASP A 750 57.10 -6.84 12.44
N PHE A 751 56.45 -5.89 13.11
CA PHE A 751 55.41 -5.04 12.51
C PHE A 751 56.00 -3.86 11.74
N GLY A 752 57.29 -3.53 11.92
CA GLY A 752 57.92 -2.40 11.25
C GLY A 752 57.20 -1.08 11.56
N THR A 753 56.69 -0.41 10.54
CA THR A 753 55.91 0.84 10.66
C THR A 753 54.39 0.62 10.79
N TYR A 754 53.93 -0.63 10.76
CA TYR A 754 52.52 -1.00 10.87
C TYR A 754 52.09 -1.17 12.33
N GLY A 755 50.82 -0.91 12.61
CA GLY A 755 50.16 -1.19 13.87
C GLY A 755 49.74 -2.67 13.99
N PRO A 756 49.46 -3.14 15.22
CA PRO A 756 49.07 -4.54 15.46
C PRO A 756 47.70 -4.91 14.86
N ASN A 757 46.80 -3.95 14.68
CA ASN A 757 45.49 -4.12 14.04
C ASN A 757 45.50 -3.71 12.55
N ASP A 758 46.64 -3.32 12.00
CA ASP A 758 46.73 -3.11 10.55
C ASP A 758 46.70 -4.47 9.86
N PRO A 759 46.14 -4.55 8.64
CA PRO A 759 46.08 -5.80 7.92
C PRO A 759 47.47 -6.21 7.42
N VAL A 760 47.75 -7.52 7.45
CA VAL A 760 49.07 -8.06 7.07
C VAL A 760 49.10 -8.49 5.61
N MET A 761 50.12 -8.01 4.87
CA MET A 761 50.42 -8.49 3.52
C MET A 761 51.29 -9.74 3.59
N LEU A 762 50.84 -10.83 2.96
CA LEU A 762 51.54 -12.12 2.95
C LEU A 762 51.76 -12.62 1.51
N GLY A 763 52.97 -13.12 1.25
CA GLY A 763 53.25 -13.91 0.05
C GLY A 763 52.55 -15.27 0.09
N GLU A 764 52.41 -15.92 -1.07
CA GLU A 764 51.65 -17.17 -1.24
C GLU A 764 52.02 -18.26 -0.23
N LYS A 765 53.32 -18.51 -0.07
CA LYS A 765 53.82 -19.54 0.85
C LYS A 765 53.47 -19.24 2.31
N ALA A 766 53.67 -18.00 2.75
CA ALA A 766 53.38 -17.58 4.12
C ALA A 766 51.88 -17.65 4.43
N ALA A 767 51.03 -17.25 3.47
CA ALA A 767 49.58 -17.40 3.59
C ALA A 767 49.17 -18.88 3.69
N ALA A 768 49.72 -19.76 2.85
CA ALA A 768 49.43 -21.20 2.90
C ALA A 768 49.86 -21.84 4.23
N ASP A 769 51.05 -21.50 4.73
CA ASP A 769 51.57 -22.00 6.01
C ASP A 769 50.69 -21.52 7.18
N TYR A 770 50.27 -20.25 7.17
CA TYR A 770 49.36 -19.69 8.17
C TYR A 770 47.99 -20.39 8.16
N LEU A 771 47.36 -20.55 6.99
CA LEU A 771 46.05 -21.21 6.86
C LEU A 771 46.09 -22.66 7.34
N LYS A 772 47.19 -23.37 7.06
CA LYS A 772 47.41 -24.74 7.55
C LYS A 772 47.54 -24.78 9.07
N TRP A 773 48.33 -23.88 9.66
CA TRP A 773 48.44 -23.75 11.11
C TRP A 773 47.10 -23.40 11.76
N LEU A 774 46.39 -22.41 11.18
CA LEU A 774 45.12 -21.94 11.70
C LEU A 774 44.06 -23.06 11.65
N SER A 775 44.03 -23.85 10.57
CA SER A 775 43.17 -25.04 10.47
C SER A 775 43.40 -26.02 11.61
N GLY A 776 44.66 -26.25 11.98
CA GLY A 776 45.02 -27.08 13.13
C GLY A 776 44.59 -26.48 14.47
N LYS A 777 44.66 -25.16 14.62
CA LYS A 777 44.26 -24.44 15.84
C LYS A 777 42.74 -24.41 16.04
N VAL A 778 41.96 -24.18 14.99
CA VAL A 778 40.50 -24.08 15.08
C VAL A 778 39.78 -25.41 14.92
N GLY A 779 40.49 -26.48 14.56
CA GLY A 779 39.94 -27.82 14.36
C GLY A 779 38.97 -27.93 13.16
N LYS A 780 39.05 -26.99 12.21
CA LYS A 780 38.22 -26.92 10.99
C LYS A 780 39.10 -26.58 9.80
N HIS A 781 38.65 -26.92 8.59
CA HIS A 781 39.36 -26.49 7.39
C HIS A 781 39.23 -24.98 7.21
N VAL A 782 40.37 -24.28 7.18
CA VAL A 782 40.48 -22.85 6.88
C VAL A 782 41.15 -22.68 5.51
N ARG A 783 40.57 -21.85 4.65
CA ARG A 783 41.01 -21.64 3.27
C ARG A 783 40.80 -20.19 2.81
N LEU A 784 41.26 -19.90 1.60
CA LEU A 784 40.90 -18.69 0.86
C LEU A 784 39.51 -18.82 0.22
N PRO A 785 38.84 -17.69 -0.10
CA PRO A 785 37.67 -17.68 -0.95
C PRO A 785 37.94 -18.34 -2.31
N ASN A 786 36.98 -19.13 -2.79
CA ASN A 786 37.00 -19.66 -4.17
C ASN A 786 36.54 -18.57 -5.17
N ALA A 787 36.56 -18.89 -6.48
CA ALA A 787 36.23 -17.91 -7.52
C ALA A 787 34.80 -17.35 -7.44
N GLU A 788 33.81 -18.17 -7.08
CA GLU A 788 32.41 -17.77 -6.97
C GLU A 788 32.15 -16.91 -5.73
N GLU A 789 32.73 -17.31 -4.60
CA GLU A 789 32.73 -16.54 -3.34
C GLU A 789 33.39 -15.18 -3.54
N ALA A 790 34.57 -15.15 -4.17
CA ALA A 790 35.30 -13.93 -4.46
C ALA A 790 34.55 -12.98 -5.39
N MET A 791 33.89 -13.49 -6.43
CA MET A 791 33.06 -12.69 -7.32
C MET A 791 31.88 -12.06 -6.57
N THR A 792 31.27 -12.81 -5.65
CA THR A 792 30.18 -12.32 -4.80
C THR A 792 30.68 -11.21 -3.87
N LEU A 793 31.82 -11.42 -3.23
CA LEU A 793 32.46 -10.42 -2.36
C LEU A 793 32.88 -9.18 -3.14
N GLN A 794 33.44 -9.33 -4.35
CA GLN A 794 33.84 -8.22 -5.21
C GLN A 794 32.68 -7.32 -5.59
N LYS A 795 31.52 -7.90 -5.91
CA LYS A 795 30.30 -7.13 -6.21
C LYS A 795 29.86 -6.25 -5.05
N GLN A 796 30.14 -6.66 -3.82
CA GLN A 796 29.79 -5.91 -2.61
C GLN A 796 30.89 -4.90 -2.26
N ALA A 797 32.17 -5.30 -2.33
CA ALA A 797 33.34 -4.45 -2.21
C ALA A 797 33.23 -3.19 -3.08
N ARG A 798 32.92 -3.37 -4.37
CA ARG A 798 32.82 -2.28 -5.36
C ARG A 798 31.78 -1.22 -4.98
N LYS A 799 30.65 -1.61 -4.37
CA LYS A 799 29.59 -0.66 -4.00
C LYS A 799 30.03 0.35 -2.94
N VAL A 800 31.02 -0.02 -2.13
CA VAL A 800 31.50 0.81 -1.01
C VAL A 800 32.92 1.32 -1.22
N ALA A 801 33.66 0.79 -2.20
CA ALA A 801 35.08 1.08 -2.44
C ALA A 801 35.43 2.58 -2.53
N ALA A 802 34.56 3.40 -3.13
CA ALA A 802 34.75 4.85 -3.21
C ALA A 802 34.76 5.57 -1.85
N LYS A 803 34.21 4.93 -0.80
CA LYS A 803 34.16 5.43 0.58
C LYS A 803 35.13 4.69 1.52
N GLU A 804 35.91 3.76 1.01
CA GLU A 804 36.92 2.99 1.75
C GLU A 804 38.34 3.51 1.50
N ASN A 805 39.36 2.80 2.00
CA ASN A 805 40.76 3.18 1.84
C ASN A 805 41.25 2.92 0.41
N THR A 806 41.14 3.91 -0.46
CA THR A 806 41.54 3.85 -1.87
C THR A 806 42.23 5.14 -2.31
N LEU A 807 42.71 5.21 -3.55
CA LEU A 807 43.29 6.46 -4.07
C LEU A 807 42.31 7.64 -4.03
N ASN A 808 41.00 7.39 -4.23
CA ASN A 808 39.96 8.43 -4.17
C ASN A 808 39.86 9.01 -2.75
N TYR A 809 39.95 8.15 -1.73
CA TYR A 809 39.95 8.58 -0.33
C TYR A 809 41.15 9.48 0.00
N TRP A 810 42.36 9.08 -0.42
CA TRP A 810 43.57 9.87 -0.18
C TRP A 810 43.63 11.16 -1.00
N ALA A 811 42.98 11.20 -2.16
CA ALA A 811 42.78 12.44 -2.93
C ALA A 811 41.76 13.39 -2.28
N GLY A 812 40.81 12.85 -1.50
CA GLY A 812 39.69 13.59 -0.92
C GLY A 812 38.54 13.87 -1.91
N TYR A 813 38.61 13.32 -3.13
CA TYR A 813 37.58 13.40 -4.17
C TYR A 813 37.72 12.23 -5.16
N ALA A 814 36.70 12.01 -6.00
CA ALA A 814 36.77 11.01 -7.07
C ALA A 814 37.70 11.49 -8.20
N ILE A 815 38.86 10.86 -8.34
CA ILE A 815 39.87 11.21 -9.36
C ILE A 815 39.57 10.53 -10.71
N THR A 816 40.10 11.06 -11.81
CA THR A 816 40.02 10.41 -13.14
C THR A 816 41.21 9.47 -13.38
N PRO A 817 41.13 8.54 -14.35
CA PRO A 817 42.25 7.66 -14.71
C PRO A 817 43.54 8.42 -15.06
N GLU A 818 43.43 9.60 -15.66
CA GLU A 818 44.56 10.45 -16.02
C GLU A 818 45.27 11.04 -14.79
N GLU A 819 44.51 11.35 -13.73
CA GLU A 819 45.02 11.90 -12.48
C GLU A 819 45.75 10.86 -11.62
N VAL A 820 45.44 9.56 -11.78
CA VAL A 820 46.05 8.46 -11.02
C VAL A 820 47.59 8.49 -11.09
N THR A 821 48.15 8.72 -12.27
CA THR A 821 49.62 8.75 -12.45
C THR A 821 50.26 9.94 -11.73
N VAL A 822 49.54 11.06 -11.64
CA VAL A 822 50.01 12.27 -10.92
C VAL A 822 49.93 12.03 -9.41
N LEU A 823 48.82 11.49 -8.93
CA LEU A 823 48.61 11.21 -7.51
C LEU A 823 49.59 10.15 -6.98
N ARG A 824 49.88 9.09 -7.76
CA ARG A 824 50.84 8.05 -7.37
C ARG A 824 52.24 8.61 -7.09
N LYS A 825 52.73 9.53 -7.92
CA LYS A 825 54.01 10.22 -7.68
C LYS A 825 54.03 10.96 -6.35
N LYS A 826 52.88 11.49 -5.92
CA LYS A 826 52.75 12.18 -4.64
C LYS A 826 52.71 11.21 -3.46
N ILE A 827 52.08 10.05 -3.67
CA ILE A 827 52.09 8.94 -2.71
C ILE A 827 53.51 8.41 -2.46
N ASP A 828 54.36 8.37 -3.49
CA ASP A 828 55.76 7.95 -3.35
C ASP A 828 56.58 8.84 -2.40
N GLU A 829 56.11 10.06 -2.10
CA GLU A 829 56.72 10.96 -1.10
C GLU A 829 56.34 10.58 0.36
N VAL A 830 55.35 9.70 0.55
CA VAL A 830 54.86 9.30 1.88
C VAL A 830 55.62 8.07 2.38
N HIS A 831 56.28 8.20 3.53
CA HIS A 831 57.05 7.11 4.15
C HIS A 831 56.26 6.28 5.17
N THR A 832 55.00 6.64 5.44
CA THR A 832 54.09 5.88 6.31
C THR A 832 53.17 5.01 5.44
N PRO A 833 52.88 3.75 5.83
CA PRO A 833 51.92 2.94 5.11
C PRO A 833 50.56 3.64 4.97
N LEU A 834 49.92 3.50 3.80
CA LEU A 834 48.59 4.06 3.55
C LEU A 834 47.47 3.13 4.04
N VAL A 835 47.79 1.99 4.64
CA VAL A 835 46.80 1.13 5.29
C VAL A 835 46.26 1.78 6.56
N LYS A 836 45.06 1.36 6.96
CA LYS A 836 44.42 1.78 8.22
C LYS A 836 44.21 0.56 9.11
N PRO A 837 44.07 0.74 10.44
CA PRO A 837 43.62 -0.34 11.31
C PRO A 837 42.30 -0.90 10.79
N VAL A 838 42.15 -2.23 10.82
CA VAL A 838 40.91 -2.87 10.37
C VAL A 838 39.69 -2.29 11.09
N GLY A 839 38.59 -2.10 10.35
CA GLY A 839 37.38 -1.47 10.87
C GLY A 839 37.37 0.06 10.88
N SER A 840 38.36 0.72 10.28
CA SER A 840 38.39 2.19 10.20
C SER A 840 37.26 2.79 9.34
N PHE A 841 36.62 1.97 8.51
CA PHE A 841 35.54 2.36 7.60
C PHE A 841 34.24 1.66 7.96
N ALA A 842 33.13 2.18 7.42
CA ALA A 842 31.80 1.60 7.67
C ALA A 842 31.74 0.15 7.15
N PRO A 843 31.12 -0.79 7.91
CA PRO A 843 31.02 -2.18 7.49
C PRO A 843 30.06 -2.36 6.32
N VAL A 844 30.31 -3.39 5.52
CA VAL A 844 29.36 -3.98 4.57
C VAL A 844 28.54 -5.04 5.29
N GLN A 845 27.22 -4.98 5.15
CA GLN A 845 26.34 -6.03 5.68
C GLN A 845 26.18 -7.16 4.65
N LEU A 846 26.58 -8.37 5.02
CA LEU A 846 26.42 -9.60 4.23
C LEU A 846 25.65 -10.63 5.06
N GLU A 847 24.49 -11.09 4.57
CA GLU A 847 23.65 -12.10 5.23
C GLU A 847 23.36 -11.77 6.72
N GLY A 848 23.09 -10.49 7.01
CA GLY A 848 22.83 -10.00 8.37
C GLY A 848 24.08 -9.78 9.24
N GLN A 849 25.28 -10.10 8.75
CA GLN A 849 26.55 -9.93 9.46
C GLN A 849 27.33 -8.72 8.94
N TYR A 850 28.00 -7.99 9.85
CA TYR A 850 28.88 -6.89 9.47
C TYR A 850 30.29 -7.39 9.14
N ILE A 851 30.73 -7.09 7.93
CA ILE A 851 32.08 -7.35 7.40
C ILE A 851 32.75 -6.02 7.16
N TYR A 852 33.99 -5.86 7.61
CA TYR A 852 34.73 -4.61 7.50
C TYR A 852 35.83 -4.70 6.46
N ASP A 853 36.23 -3.54 5.92
CA ASP A 853 37.36 -3.36 5.00
C ASP A 853 37.20 -4.09 3.65
N LEU A 854 35.98 -4.49 3.30
CA LEU A 854 35.71 -5.31 2.12
C LEU A 854 36.00 -4.56 0.80
N GLY A 855 35.77 -3.24 0.78
CA GLY A 855 35.92 -2.37 -0.38
C GLY A 855 37.26 -1.67 -0.50
N GLY A 856 38.12 -1.71 0.52
CA GLY A 856 39.37 -0.96 0.49
C GLY A 856 40.11 -0.91 1.82
N ASN A 857 41.14 -1.75 1.96
CA ASN A 857 42.31 -1.53 2.80
C ASN A 857 43.52 -2.22 2.17
N LEU A 858 43.44 -3.53 1.98
CA LEU A 858 44.26 -4.31 1.05
C LEU A 858 43.35 -5.10 0.09
N ALA A 859 43.81 -5.37 -1.12
CA ALA A 859 43.11 -6.36 -1.95
C ALA A 859 43.22 -7.74 -1.27
N GLU A 860 42.21 -8.60 -1.37
CA GLU A 860 42.16 -9.86 -0.65
C GLU A 860 42.46 -11.04 -1.55
N ARG A 861 43.33 -11.95 -1.08
CA ARG A 861 43.72 -13.13 -1.84
C ARG A 861 42.57 -14.14 -1.99
N THR A 862 42.44 -14.70 -3.18
CA THR A 862 41.56 -15.84 -3.50
C THR A 862 42.39 -17.07 -3.85
N GLN A 863 41.72 -18.21 -4.04
CA GLN A 863 42.38 -19.39 -4.62
C GLN A 863 42.97 -19.14 -6.03
N GLN A 864 42.50 -18.12 -6.77
CA GLN A 864 42.83 -17.87 -8.18
C GLN A 864 42.95 -16.35 -8.50
N GLY A 865 43.66 -15.58 -7.66
CA GLY A 865 43.86 -14.13 -7.86
C GLY A 865 43.56 -13.30 -6.61
N SER A 866 43.01 -12.10 -6.77
CA SER A 866 42.53 -11.23 -5.67
C SER A 866 41.21 -10.54 -5.99
N PHE A 867 40.48 -10.11 -4.96
CA PHE A 867 39.30 -9.23 -5.03
C PHE A 867 39.47 -8.03 -4.10
N GLY A 868 38.54 -7.08 -4.13
CA GLY A 868 38.61 -5.84 -3.37
C GLY A 868 39.62 -4.87 -3.95
N TYR A 869 39.85 -3.78 -3.25
CA TYR A 869 40.81 -2.74 -3.62
C TYR A 869 41.77 -2.53 -2.46
N SER A 870 42.96 -2.00 -2.74
CA SER A 870 43.86 -1.51 -1.70
C SER A 870 43.86 0.01 -1.61
N ALA A 871 44.52 0.52 -0.56
CA ALA A 871 44.83 1.95 -0.41
C ALA A 871 45.56 2.59 -1.61
N TYR A 872 46.14 1.77 -2.49
CA TYR A 872 46.97 2.18 -3.63
C TYR A 872 46.26 1.99 -4.99
N ASP A 873 45.04 1.45 -4.98
CA ASP A 873 44.28 1.15 -6.18
C ASP A 873 43.30 2.28 -6.52
N TYR A 874 43.14 2.50 -7.82
CA TYR A 874 42.15 3.41 -8.36
C TYR A 874 40.81 2.69 -8.49
N VAL A 875 39.75 3.33 -7.99
CA VAL A 875 38.38 2.84 -8.16
C VAL A 875 37.72 3.64 -9.28
N ASP A 876 37.58 2.99 -10.43
CA ASP A 876 36.73 3.47 -11.53
C ASP A 876 35.29 3.00 -11.28
N GLU A 877 34.42 3.90 -10.83
CA GLU A 877 33.00 3.60 -10.60
C GLU A 877 32.26 3.17 -11.88
N ALA A 878 32.73 3.58 -13.06
CA ALA A 878 32.12 3.28 -14.35
C ALA A 878 32.55 1.93 -14.97
N ALA A 879 33.57 1.26 -14.41
CA ALA A 879 34.01 -0.05 -14.88
C ALA A 879 32.93 -1.17 -14.68
N PRO A 880 33.00 -2.31 -15.39
CA PRO A 880 32.09 -3.43 -15.18
C PRO A 880 32.18 -4.01 -13.75
N ALA A 881 31.05 -4.40 -13.16
CA ALA A 881 31.01 -4.91 -11.78
C ALA A 881 31.78 -6.22 -11.60
N GLU A 882 31.95 -6.98 -12.68
CA GLU A 882 32.64 -8.27 -12.72
C GLU A 882 34.17 -8.15 -12.85
N SER A 883 34.72 -6.93 -12.96
CA SER A 883 36.18 -6.76 -13.07
C SER A 883 36.84 -6.97 -11.70
N MET A 884 37.66 -8.02 -11.59
CA MET A 884 38.56 -8.24 -10.46
C MET A 884 39.82 -7.39 -10.67
N PRO A 885 40.07 -6.35 -9.85
CA PRO A 885 41.24 -5.50 -10.04
C PRO A 885 42.52 -6.28 -9.68
N ALA A 886 43.55 -6.13 -10.52
CA ALA A 886 44.88 -6.62 -10.19
C ALA A 886 45.54 -5.63 -9.23
N SER A 887 45.93 -6.10 -8.05
CA SER A 887 46.60 -5.29 -7.03
C SER A 887 47.91 -5.96 -6.60
N ASP A 888 48.94 -5.14 -6.43
CA ASP A 888 50.22 -5.58 -5.86
C ASP A 888 50.20 -5.62 -4.32
N HIS A 889 49.16 -5.06 -3.69
CA HIS A 889 49.02 -4.95 -2.24
C HIS A 889 47.92 -5.88 -1.75
N VAL A 890 48.31 -7.13 -1.48
CA VAL A 890 47.37 -8.23 -1.22
C VAL A 890 47.46 -8.76 0.21
N GLY A 891 46.35 -8.64 0.94
CA GLY A 891 46.10 -9.20 2.27
C GLY A 891 45.39 -10.55 2.23
N LEU A 892 44.85 -10.95 3.38
CA LEU A 892 44.22 -12.25 3.57
C LEU A 892 42.89 -12.11 4.32
N ARG A 893 41.81 -12.66 3.77
CA ARG A 893 40.59 -12.96 4.54
C ARG A 893 40.35 -14.46 4.53
N ILE A 894 40.05 -14.98 5.71
CA ILE A 894 39.90 -16.42 5.91
C ILE A 894 38.46 -16.86 5.67
N VAL A 895 38.31 -18.07 5.14
CA VAL A 895 37.05 -18.81 5.05
C VAL A 895 37.18 -20.08 5.88
N VAL A 896 36.24 -20.33 6.77
CA VAL A 896 36.19 -21.53 7.62
C VAL A 896 35.00 -22.38 7.20
N GLU A 897 35.24 -23.64 6.85
CA GLU A 897 34.18 -24.55 6.41
C GLU A 897 33.30 -24.99 7.58
N ALA A 898 31.99 -25.12 7.33
CA ALA A 898 31.08 -25.77 8.26
C ALA A 898 31.43 -27.25 8.40
N VAL A 899 31.28 -27.80 9.60
CA VAL A 899 31.28 -29.25 9.78
C VAL A 899 29.98 -29.73 9.13
N LYS A 900 30.07 -30.47 8.01
CA LYS A 900 28.92 -31.24 7.50
C LYS A 900 28.42 -32.09 8.67
N ARG A 901 27.25 -31.74 9.21
CA ARG A 901 26.53 -32.61 10.16
C ARG A 901 25.98 -33.81 9.42
#